data_AF-A0A832MKJ4-F1
#
_entry.id   AF-A0A832MKJ4-F1
#
_cell.length_a   1.000
_cell.length_b   1.000
_cell.length_c   1.000
_cell.angle_alpha   90.00
_cell.angle_beta   90.00
_cell.angle_gamma   90.00
#
_symmetry.space_group_name_H-M   'P 1'
#
loop_
_entity.id
_entity.type
_entity.pdbx_description
1 polymer ?
#
loop_
_entity_poly.entity_id
_entity_poly.type
_entity_poly.pdbx_seq_one_letter_code
_entity_poly.pdbx_strand_id
1 'polypeptide(L)'
;MNGARRGTAGAAGLLAAALGAWLAAVAPGAARAQAPAEEPPLNIAADRVSGGRTAQGDIVDLEGNLRVTRGRAVLTAETGRYLRSQGMLFLDGRVRMVDSTLTVTCDRARYSELLDVLELEGNVVVTDRDATLRAPRGRYDRAAGIAELEGGFEGRDRRQRLTGDRGVYVRDSSIVRARGHCRGVDEENRLELEAEAIDYDRRSAEARAWGAPLLRSRDERDRVTVLRARRLHLNTETRVAEALDSVTVERDSLRGRADYALFDDRAQRGWLLGSPRLWDDQTVMSGDTVEVISEGRAPRRLEVRGRATMDYRGAREANAGESSLLTGSRAEIWFTKDEIDSLVAVGDARNVYVGPRRAGRTQERNEAQGDSITVFFRDRKIDRARVDGSARGEYRLAVAEDDTAAVRREVVAYEGARITYVVPKSRIVLDRGATLRYQALELKARRVEYDVEAQTLVAEGRPELVEKGDRVEGQLMTYDMSTRVGTIYQAATAYERGLYHGERIRKVSESELDVLGGSYSTCDLEAPHYHFSARWMKIYLKDKLVAKPVVFYVRNVPLLALPFWVFPIKPGRHSGFLFPQFEFGLNNRSGQFLRNAGYYWAPNDYFDVTLSGDYYRAEPSWVLRAEGLYKLLYRLDGNVRGSFARNERTQSEDWDFVASHQQELTPRTRLTANANFVSSRDYGTSDLFGRPISQRVNRFLRSSMAFSHSAEWASLSAYVDRSQDLDADRFIADPDGTGPLQGPPPGTVASQYSTFANLPNVSIAFPTRTLGSLPLLRGTRLEKALATTYLGLGSRFAATREKRAYVAGRAYFTDVFGQPDSTTVLGERVSERWGFSNTLSASDQRRAFGWLNLGPQFDANAVVFDFDALGRRVVPAATWSARANASTSLYGTFRPPLPRIVGLRHIVTPRVSYGYSPEFRGLTYRDSTGALRQRFVPFGGIGVSGFEQSFMSFAIEQRLQVKVRDGDRVRRLDNLVSLTTSGTYDFLWRERGAKRGLSQLAWNLFLQPTGLLSASAGWTTDFTEGPPLRSLGFNLGMSLAGRPAAGPSGAPHGTGGVAPELPLEQRAPGQEAETFREEWSLNASYSYAGGYRFGARDWTTTQTLNAIARWQFSPKWGLEYTTTADLIRKRFQTQSFGLSRDIHCWTVSFSRTFVQGGEAEYYFRLGVKDLREVYYERGTRTGSLGGIQ
;
A
#
# COMPACT_ATOMS: atom_id res chain seq x y z
N MET A 1 16.36 14.46 -30.91
CA MET A 1 15.28 14.68 -31.88
C MET A 1 14.32 15.72 -31.32
N ASN A 2 14.26 16.87 -32.01
CA ASN A 2 13.24 17.95 -32.06
C ASN A 2 12.63 18.42 -30.73
N GLY A 3 12.75 19.68 -30.26
CA GLY A 3 12.88 21.00 -30.88
C GLY A 3 11.98 21.95 -30.04
N ALA A 4 12.14 23.25 -29.88
CA ALA A 4 12.98 24.26 -30.50
C ALA A 4 12.86 25.60 -29.72
N ARG A 5 13.94 26.40 -29.72
CA ARG A 5 14.00 27.90 -29.81
C ARG A 5 13.45 28.74 -28.63
N ARG A 6 14.05 29.87 -28.20
CA ARG A 6 15.13 30.77 -28.68
C ARG A 6 15.54 31.63 -27.44
N GLY A 7 16.82 31.78 -27.10
CA GLY A 7 17.70 32.91 -27.45
C GLY A 7 17.80 33.88 -26.24
N THR A 8 18.95 34.31 -25.73
CA THR A 8 20.25 34.65 -26.34
C THR A 8 21.42 34.50 -25.36
N ALA A 9 22.51 33.91 -25.86
CA ALA A 9 23.88 33.87 -25.31
C ALA A 9 24.57 35.26 -25.40
N GLY A 10 25.69 35.59 -24.76
CA GLY A 10 26.65 34.84 -23.94
C GLY A 10 28.09 35.29 -24.25
N ALA A 11 28.98 35.18 -23.24
CA ALA A 11 30.45 35.01 -23.32
C ALA A 11 31.29 36.17 -23.94
N ALA A 12 32.60 36.33 -23.75
CA ALA A 12 33.62 35.98 -22.75
C ALA A 12 34.96 36.55 -23.29
N GLY A 13 35.89 36.94 -22.41
CA GLY A 13 37.34 36.73 -22.60
C GLY A 13 38.22 37.76 -23.35
N LEU A 14 39.02 38.49 -22.55
CA LEU A 14 40.49 38.70 -22.63
C LEU A 14 41.17 39.26 -23.91
N LEU A 15 41.89 40.40 -23.78
CA LEU A 15 43.38 40.49 -23.91
C LEU A 15 43.94 41.93 -23.86
N ALA A 16 45.02 42.06 -23.07
CA ALA A 16 46.26 42.84 -23.25
C ALA A 16 46.30 44.39 -23.29
N ALA A 17 47.42 44.90 -22.76
CA ALA A 17 47.70 46.25 -22.28
C ALA A 17 48.43 47.15 -23.31
N ALA A 18 48.39 48.48 -23.10
CA ALA A 18 49.50 49.41 -23.38
C ALA A 18 49.27 50.82 -22.78
N LEU A 19 50.40 51.47 -22.46
CA LEU A 19 50.67 52.72 -21.74
C LEU A 19 50.31 54.05 -22.43
N GLY A 20 50.23 55.13 -21.63
CA GLY A 20 50.55 56.53 -21.99
C GLY A 20 49.52 57.54 -21.47
N ALA A 21 49.80 58.36 -20.42
CA ALA A 21 50.41 59.71 -20.48
C ALA A 21 49.59 60.69 -21.36
N TRP A 22 49.01 61.83 -20.97
CA TRP A 22 49.39 62.98 -20.12
C TRP A 22 48.13 63.89 -20.02
N LEU A 23 47.72 64.46 -18.88
CA LEU A 23 48.11 65.74 -18.22
C LEU A 23 47.13 66.93 -18.48
N ALA A 24 46.95 67.74 -17.42
CA ALA A 24 46.41 69.10 -17.34
C ALA A 24 44.88 69.20 -17.07
N ALA A 25 44.34 70.04 -16.18
CA ALA A 25 44.88 71.19 -15.46
C ALA A 25 43.96 71.64 -14.30
N VAL A 26 44.46 72.65 -13.58
CA VAL A 26 43.74 73.75 -12.91
C VAL A 26 43.75 73.72 -11.38
N ALA A 27 44.79 74.36 -10.83
CA ALA A 27 44.79 75.11 -9.56
C ALA A 27 43.94 76.40 -9.72
N PRO A 28 43.56 77.18 -8.68
CA PRO A 28 44.54 78.01 -7.95
C PRO A 28 44.15 78.35 -6.49
N GLY A 29 45.00 79.08 -5.77
CA GLY A 29 44.59 79.78 -4.55
C GLY A 29 45.74 80.25 -3.67
N ALA A 30 46.20 81.47 -3.92
CA ALA A 30 47.38 82.12 -3.37
C ALA A 30 47.28 82.55 -1.90
N ALA A 31 48.44 82.78 -1.25
CA ALA A 31 48.76 84.05 -0.60
C ALA A 31 50.25 84.13 -0.26
N ARG A 32 50.85 85.27 -0.56
CA ARG A 32 52.27 85.63 -0.42
C ARG A 32 52.41 86.64 0.71
N ALA A 33 53.62 86.67 1.29
CA ALA A 33 54.25 87.78 2.01
C ALA A 33 53.80 88.01 3.46
N GLN A 34 54.78 88.06 4.37
CA GLN A 34 55.39 89.33 4.78
C GLN A 34 56.55 89.06 5.75
N ALA A 35 57.68 89.70 5.50
CA ALA A 35 58.66 90.03 6.53
C ALA A 35 58.20 91.33 7.21
N PRO A 36 57.96 91.29 8.53
CA PRO A 36 58.27 92.45 9.37
C PRO A 36 58.80 91.98 10.75
N ALA A 37 59.57 92.71 11.53
CA ALA A 37 60.04 94.07 11.54
C ALA A 37 61.29 94.08 12.45
N GLU A 38 62.19 95.05 12.29
CA GLU A 38 63.20 95.34 13.32
C GLU A 38 62.53 95.47 14.69
N GLU A 39 62.90 94.59 15.61
CA GLU A 39 62.31 94.56 16.94
C GLU A 39 62.82 95.72 17.79
N PRO A 40 61.95 96.36 18.59
CA PRO A 40 62.28 97.50 19.42
C PRO A 40 63.42 97.17 20.41
N PRO A 41 64.26 98.16 20.77
CA PRO A 41 65.42 97.95 21.64
C PRO A 41 64.99 97.32 22.98
N LEU A 42 65.81 96.37 23.45
CA LEU A 42 65.64 95.68 24.73
C LEU A 42 65.67 96.71 25.88
N ASN A 43 64.51 97.02 26.47
CA ASN A 43 64.40 97.97 27.57
C ASN A 43 64.52 97.22 28.91
N ILE A 44 65.56 97.52 29.67
CA ILE A 44 65.87 96.86 30.94
C ILE A 44 65.66 97.87 32.08
N ALA A 45 64.84 97.52 33.08
CA ALA A 45 64.66 98.27 34.31
C ALA A 45 64.90 97.35 35.53
N ALA A 46 65.67 97.80 36.52
CA ALA A 46 65.93 97.10 37.78
C ALA A 46 66.14 98.13 38.91
N ASP A 47 65.95 97.72 40.17
CA ASP A 47 66.11 98.58 41.35
C ASP A 47 67.56 99.04 41.55
N ARG A 48 68.53 98.19 41.18
CA ARG A 48 69.95 98.50 41.16
C ARG A 48 70.60 97.98 39.89
N VAL A 49 71.24 98.89 39.16
CA VAL A 49 72.00 98.59 37.94
C VAL A 49 73.46 98.95 38.20
N SER A 50 74.34 97.96 38.22
CA SER A 50 75.78 98.15 38.37
C SER A 50 76.51 97.62 37.14
N GLY A 51 77.35 98.47 36.53
CA GLY A 51 78.11 98.13 35.32
C GLY A 51 79.61 98.17 35.56
N GLY A 52 80.33 97.17 35.04
CA GLY A 52 81.79 97.09 35.11
C GLY A 52 82.36 96.56 33.79
N ARG A 53 83.45 97.19 33.30
CA ARG A 53 84.21 96.68 32.15
C ARG A 53 85.12 95.55 32.60
N THR A 54 84.87 94.34 32.11
CA THR A 54 85.76 93.20 32.32
C THR A 54 86.41 92.79 30.98
N ALA A 55 87.40 91.89 31.02
CA ALA A 55 88.08 91.39 29.82
C ALA A 55 87.16 90.69 28.79
N GLN A 56 85.88 90.46 29.15
CA GLN A 56 84.87 89.78 28.31
C GLN A 56 83.80 90.75 27.73
N GLY A 57 83.94 92.06 27.98
CA GLY A 57 83.03 93.10 27.47
C GLY A 57 82.27 93.84 28.58
N ASP A 58 81.37 94.74 28.19
CA ASP A 58 80.54 95.50 29.12
C ASP A 58 79.50 94.55 29.78
N ILE A 59 79.68 94.27 31.07
CA ILE A 59 78.75 93.48 31.88
C ILE A 59 77.85 94.44 32.66
N VAL A 60 76.54 94.19 32.60
CA VAL A 60 75.55 94.90 33.40
C VAL A 60 74.89 93.90 34.35
N ASP A 61 75.18 94.02 35.64
CA ASP A 61 74.50 93.27 36.70
C ASP A 61 73.25 94.05 37.13
N LEU A 62 72.13 93.34 37.27
CA LEU A 62 70.79 93.85 37.49
C LEU A 62 70.23 93.16 38.74
N GLU A 63 69.97 93.92 39.79
CA GLU A 63 69.48 93.39 41.07
C GLU A 63 68.19 94.10 41.50
N GLY A 64 67.18 93.32 41.90
CA GLY A 64 65.90 93.81 42.43
C GLY A 64 64.89 94.17 41.34
N ASN A 65 63.69 93.57 41.41
CA ASN A 65 62.53 93.79 40.53
C ASN A 65 62.89 93.99 39.04
N LEU A 66 63.73 93.11 38.49
CA LEU A 66 64.18 93.19 37.12
C LEU A 66 62.99 93.00 36.18
N ARG A 67 62.79 93.96 35.27
CA ARG A 67 61.80 93.91 34.20
C ARG A 67 62.46 94.26 32.88
N VAL A 68 62.44 93.31 31.95
CA VAL A 68 62.95 93.45 30.60
C VAL A 68 61.78 93.40 29.62
N THR A 69 61.63 94.45 28.82
CA THR A 69 60.57 94.56 27.83
C THR A 69 61.16 94.59 26.42
N ARG A 70 60.68 93.69 25.55
CA ARG A 70 61.01 93.65 24.12
C ARG A 70 59.73 93.36 23.32
N GLY A 71 59.28 94.33 22.55
CA GLY A 71 58.02 94.24 21.81
C GLY A 71 56.82 94.05 22.75
N ARG A 72 56.07 92.95 22.59
CA ARG A 72 54.94 92.56 23.45
C ARG A 72 55.34 91.61 24.58
N ALA A 73 56.60 91.16 24.60
CA ALA A 73 57.12 90.25 25.60
C ALA A 73 57.66 91.03 26.82
N VAL A 74 57.19 90.64 28.01
CA VAL A 74 57.67 91.18 29.29
C VAL A 74 58.32 90.05 30.06
N LEU A 75 59.63 90.12 30.25
CA LEU A 75 60.39 89.24 31.14
C LEU A 75 60.58 89.94 32.49
N THR A 76 60.43 89.22 33.59
CA THR A 76 60.70 89.70 34.95
C THR A 76 61.52 88.68 35.71
N ALA A 77 62.45 89.10 36.56
CA ALA A 77 63.25 88.23 37.43
C ALA A 77 63.69 88.97 38.71
N GLU A 78 64.28 88.27 39.66
CA GLU A 78 64.85 88.88 40.88
C GLU A 78 66.24 89.47 40.65
N THR A 79 67.05 88.76 39.88
CA THR A 79 68.41 89.17 39.49
C THR A 79 68.66 88.83 38.03
N GLY A 80 69.58 89.53 37.39
CA GLY A 80 70.00 89.20 36.04
C GLY A 80 71.34 89.81 35.68
N ARG A 81 72.01 89.21 34.71
CA ARG A 81 73.26 89.69 34.16
C ARG A 81 73.12 89.82 32.66
N TYR A 82 73.36 91.02 32.15
CA TYR A 82 73.34 91.30 30.72
C TYR A 82 74.77 91.48 30.20
N LEU A 83 75.20 90.56 29.34
CA LEU A 83 76.47 90.61 28.64
C LEU A 83 76.26 91.29 27.29
N ARG A 84 76.49 92.61 27.24
CA ARG A 84 76.15 93.43 26.07
C ARG A 84 76.94 93.07 24.81
N SER A 85 78.19 92.61 24.96
CA SER A 85 79.06 92.19 23.84
C SER A 85 78.59 90.90 23.16
N GLN A 86 77.78 90.08 23.85
CA GLN A 86 77.29 88.79 23.36
C GLN A 86 75.77 88.80 23.08
N GLY A 87 75.06 89.88 23.42
CA GLY A 87 73.60 89.94 23.32
C GLY A 87 72.91 88.88 24.19
N MET A 88 73.49 88.54 25.35
CA MET A 88 72.99 87.47 26.22
C MET A 88 72.52 88.02 27.56
N LEU A 89 71.29 87.70 27.93
CA LEU A 89 70.68 88.05 29.20
C LEU A 89 70.47 86.79 30.03
N PHE A 90 71.16 86.71 31.15
CA PHE A 90 71.01 85.67 32.16
C PHE A 90 70.05 86.19 33.24
N LEU A 91 69.01 85.44 33.55
CA LEU A 91 67.97 85.79 34.52
C LEU A 91 67.93 84.69 35.57
N ASP A 92 68.01 85.08 36.84
CA ASP A 92 68.04 84.18 37.99
C ASP A 92 67.05 84.64 39.05
N GLY A 93 66.25 83.69 39.56
CA GLY A 93 65.25 83.91 40.61
C GLY A 93 63.88 84.34 40.05
N ARG A 94 62.87 83.49 40.25
CA ARG A 94 61.45 83.69 39.86
C ARG A 94 61.27 84.35 38.49
N VAL A 95 61.89 83.76 37.46
CA VAL A 95 61.79 84.29 36.10
C VAL A 95 60.38 84.07 35.56
N ARG A 96 59.77 85.14 35.05
CA ARG A 96 58.46 85.11 34.40
C ARG A 96 58.51 85.91 33.11
N MET A 97 58.15 85.29 32.01
CA MET A 97 58.01 85.90 30.70
C MET A 97 56.54 85.83 30.26
N VAL A 98 56.00 86.93 29.76
CA VAL A 98 54.64 86.99 29.20
C VAL A 98 54.77 87.49 27.77
N ASP A 99 54.41 86.66 26.80
CA ASP A 99 54.40 86.95 25.36
C ASP A 99 53.01 86.67 24.76
N SER A 100 52.22 87.74 24.59
CA SER A 100 50.81 87.69 24.20
C SER A 100 49.94 86.84 25.15
N THR A 101 49.46 85.67 24.72
CA THR A 101 48.65 84.75 25.56
C THR A 101 49.49 83.70 26.29
N LEU A 102 50.78 83.61 25.94
CA LEU A 102 51.70 82.62 26.46
C LEU A 102 52.53 83.21 27.60
N THR A 103 52.43 82.61 28.79
CA THR A 103 53.20 82.97 29.98
C THR A 103 54.16 81.84 30.32
N VAL A 104 55.46 82.09 30.32
CA VAL A 104 56.49 81.15 30.76
C VAL A 104 56.99 81.54 32.14
N THR A 105 57.14 80.60 33.06
CA THR A 105 57.85 80.82 34.34
C THR A 105 58.93 79.77 34.54
N CYS A 106 60.08 80.13 35.11
CA CYS A 106 61.16 79.21 35.45
C CYS A 106 62.05 79.78 36.56
N ASP A 107 62.96 78.96 37.10
CA ASP A 107 63.92 79.39 38.12
C ASP A 107 65.05 80.22 37.51
N ARG A 108 65.51 79.83 36.31
CA ARG A 108 66.58 80.49 35.55
C ARG A 108 66.25 80.55 34.07
N ALA A 109 66.58 81.65 33.41
CA ALA A 109 66.46 81.76 31.97
C ALA A 109 67.70 82.41 31.34
N ARG A 110 68.08 81.95 30.16
CA ARG A 110 69.06 82.60 29.30
C ARG A 110 68.34 83.06 28.06
N TYR A 111 68.32 84.36 27.84
CA TYR A 111 67.74 84.95 26.66
C TYR A 111 68.85 85.41 25.72
N SER A 112 68.85 84.86 24.50
CA SER A 112 69.72 85.30 23.43
C SER A 112 69.01 86.35 22.58
N GLU A 113 69.52 87.58 22.61
CA GLU A 113 69.00 88.70 21.84
C GLU A 113 69.17 88.47 20.32
N LEU A 114 70.22 87.74 19.92
CA LEU A 114 70.60 87.48 18.52
C LEU A 114 69.75 86.38 17.87
N LEU A 115 69.42 85.33 18.64
CA LEU A 115 68.63 84.18 18.15
C LEU A 115 67.14 84.28 18.51
N ASP A 116 66.76 85.25 19.35
CA ASP A 116 65.42 85.44 19.91
C ASP A 116 64.83 84.18 20.59
N VAL A 117 65.70 83.49 21.31
CA VAL A 117 65.42 82.21 21.96
C VAL A 117 65.67 82.35 23.45
N LEU A 118 64.72 81.83 24.24
CA LEU A 118 64.88 81.63 25.68
C LEU A 118 65.24 80.17 25.96
N GLU A 119 66.39 79.95 26.57
CA GLU A 119 66.70 78.69 27.24
C GLU A 119 66.21 78.79 28.70
N LEU A 120 65.40 77.84 29.12
CA LEU A 120 64.65 77.84 30.36
C LEU A 120 65.13 76.64 31.20
N GLU A 121 65.55 76.90 32.43
CA GLU A 121 66.04 75.86 33.34
C GLU A 121 65.42 76.01 34.73
N GLY A 122 64.95 74.88 35.28
CA GLY A 122 64.34 74.81 36.60
C GLY A 122 62.87 75.22 36.57
N ASN A 123 61.98 74.31 36.98
CA ASN A 123 60.53 74.53 37.10
C ASN A 123 59.89 75.29 35.92
N VAL A 124 60.17 74.88 34.68
CA VAL A 124 59.63 75.52 33.48
C VAL A 124 58.14 75.26 33.38
N VAL A 125 57.32 76.31 33.36
CA VAL A 125 55.87 76.23 33.16
C VAL A 125 55.49 77.19 32.04
N VAL A 126 55.00 76.65 30.93
CA VAL A 126 54.47 77.40 29.78
C VAL A 126 52.94 77.34 29.84
N THR A 127 52.30 78.48 30.02
CA THR A 127 50.84 78.60 30.12
C THR A 127 50.30 79.38 28.94
N ASP A 128 49.43 78.79 28.11
CA ASP A 128 48.76 79.47 27.00
C ASP A 128 47.24 79.27 27.11
N ARG A 129 46.55 80.34 27.54
CA ARG A 129 45.14 80.34 27.96
C ARG A 129 44.85 79.29 29.04
N ASP A 130 44.07 78.26 28.72
CA ASP A 130 43.67 77.17 29.63
C ASP A 130 44.69 76.01 29.67
N ALA A 131 45.69 76.00 28.78
CA ALA A 131 46.71 74.96 28.73
C ALA A 131 47.96 75.35 29.50
N THR A 132 48.46 74.42 30.31
CA THR A 132 49.69 74.54 31.09
C THR A 132 50.61 73.39 30.74
N LEU A 133 51.83 73.68 30.31
CA LEU A 133 52.87 72.70 29.99
C LEU A 133 53.99 72.88 31.00
N ARG A 134 54.47 71.79 31.61
CA ARG A 134 55.52 71.80 32.63
C ARG A 134 56.69 70.94 32.21
N ALA A 135 57.93 71.36 32.46
CA ALA A 135 59.13 70.56 32.25
C ALA A 135 60.29 71.08 33.13
N PRO A 136 61.32 70.26 33.41
CA PRO A 136 62.51 70.73 34.11
C PRO A 136 63.40 71.63 33.25
N ARG A 137 63.37 71.48 31.92
CA ARG A 137 64.07 72.32 30.94
C ARG A 137 63.19 72.61 29.73
N GLY A 138 63.43 73.75 29.09
CA GLY A 138 62.76 74.08 27.85
C GLY A 138 63.52 75.12 27.03
N ARG A 139 63.20 75.18 25.75
CA ARG A 139 63.69 76.19 24.81
C ARG A 139 62.47 76.80 24.14
N TYR A 140 62.27 78.11 24.32
CA TYR A 140 61.20 78.84 23.66
C TYR A 140 61.79 79.74 22.58
N ASP A 141 61.49 79.39 21.33
CA ASP A 141 61.77 80.21 20.16
C ASP A 141 60.62 81.19 19.97
N ARG A 142 60.87 82.47 20.25
CA ARG A 142 59.81 83.49 20.26
C ARG A 142 59.39 83.89 18.84
N ALA A 143 60.31 83.88 17.89
CA ALA A 143 60.03 84.18 16.49
C ALA A 143 59.20 83.07 15.81
N ALA A 144 59.49 81.80 16.10
CA ALA A 144 58.74 80.66 15.57
C ALA A 144 57.48 80.31 16.39
N GLY A 145 57.35 80.82 17.62
CA GLY A 145 56.26 80.47 18.54
C GLY A 145 56.30 79.00 18.96
N ILE A 146 57.49 78.40 19.03
CA ILE A 146 57.69 76.99 19.35
C ILE A 146 58.32 76.87 20.74
N ALA A 147 57.63 76.19 21.66
CA ALA A 147 58.18 75.78 22.93
C ALA A 147 58.59 74.31 22.86
N GLU A 148 59.89 74.05 22.91
CA GLU A 148 60.44 72.71 23.08
C GLU A 148 60.67 72.46 24.57
N LEU A 149 60.15 71.37 25.08
CA LEU A 149 60.19 70.99 26.49
C LEU A 149 60.90 69.64 26.60
N GLU A 150 61.88 69.57 27.49
CA GLU A 150 62.80 68.43 27.61
C GLU A 150 62.98 68.00 29.07
N GLY A 151 63.27 66.70 29.25
CA GLY A 151 63.51 66.10 30.58
C GLY A 151 62.25 65.63 31.29
N GLY A 152 61.19 65.30 30.54
CA GLY A 152 59.88 64.92 31.07
C GLY A 152 58.94 66.12 31.06
N PHE A 153 58.09 66.19 30.03
CA PHE A 153 57.08 67.24 29.92
C PHE A 153 55.71 66.73 30.35
N GLU A 154 54.93 67.61 30.99
CA GLU A 154 53.53 67.40 31.35
C GLU A 154 52.71 68.56 30.81
N GLY A 155 51.94 68.31 29.76
CA GLY A 155 50.89 69.19 29.28
C GLY A 155 49.56 68.92 29.95
N ARG A 156 48.84 69.96 30.32
CA ARG A 156 47.48 69.89 30.87
C ARG A 156 46.61 70.94 30.20
N ASP A 157 45.52 70.51 29.56
CA ASP A 157 44.53 71.37 28.94
C ASP A 157 43.14 71.01 29.51
N ARG A 158 42.58 71.88 30.35
CA ARG A 158 41.36 71.61 31.14
C ARG A 158 41.43 70.29 31.94
N ARG A 159 40.79 69.23 31.44
CA ARG A 159 40.71 67.88 32.03
C ARG A 159 41.54 66.84 31.28
N GLN A 160 42.30 67.27 30.27
CA GLN A 160 43.22 66.42 29.53
C GLN A 160 44.65 66.65 29.99
N ARG A 161 45.43 65.58 30.08
CA ARG A 161 46.83 65.58 30.48
C ARG A 161 47.63 64.77 29.48
N LEU A 162 48.73 65.31 28.98
CA LEU A 162 49.62 64.66 28.03
C LEU A 162 51.03 64.71 28.59
N THR A 163 51.65 63.55 28.76
CA THR A 163 53.02 63.41 29.28
C THR A 163 53.91 62.72 28.27
N GLY A 164 55.21 62.99 28.31
CA GLY A 164 56.22 62.30 27.49
C GLY A 164 57.63 62.81 27.78
N ASP A 165 58.63 62.20 27.14
CA ASP A 165 60.05 62.54 27.35
C ASP A 165 60.41 63.91 26.75
N ARG A 166 59.87 64.20 25.56
CA ARG A 166 60.01 65.48 24.85
C ARG A 166 58.66 65.98 24.34
N GLY A 167 58.39 67.26 24.58
CA GLY A 167 57.17 67.94 24.14
C GLY A 167 57.49 69.11 23.25
N VAL A 168 56.84 69.22 22.10
CA VAL A 168 56.93 70.42 21.25
C VAL A 168 55.55 71.04 21.17
N TYR A 169 55.42 72.26 21.67
CA TYR A 169 54.21 73.07 21.54
C TYR A 169 54.41 74.12 20.47
N VAL A 170 53.52 74.14 19.48
CA VAL A 170 53.50 75.15 18.43
C VAL A 170 52.32 76.08 18.68
N ARG A 171 52.60 77.32 19.09
CA ARG A 171 51.59 78.32 19.48
C ARG A 171 50.55 78.56 18.38
N ASP A 172 51.01 78.78 17.14
CA ASP A 172 50.16 79.26 16.05
C ASP A 172 49.22 78.17 15.49
N SER A 173 49.61 76.89 15.56
CA SER A 173 48.77 75.74 15.18
C SER A 173 48.07 75.09 16.37
N SER A 174 48.43 75.45 17.61
CA SER A 174 47.93 74.84 18.85
C SER A 174 48.14 73.31 18.89
N ILE A 175 49.16 72.81 18.20
CA ILE A 175 49.53 71.39 18.19
C ILE A 175 50.52 71.12 19.30
N VAL A 176 50.25 70.11 20.11
CA VAL A 176 51.19 69.54 21.09
C VAL A 176 51.71 68.22 20.52
N ARG A 177 53.02 68.12 20.28
CA ARG A 177 53.67 66.89 19.83
C ARG A 177 54.44 66.29 20.99
N ALA A 178 53.97 65.15 21.49
CA ALA A 178 54.63 64.34 22.49
C ALA A 178 55.49 63.26 21.80
N ARG A 179 56.73 63.07 22.24
CA ARG A 179 57.61 61.99 21.77
C ARG A 179 58.29 61.32 22.96
N GLY A 180 58.42 60.00 22.89
CA GLY A 180 59.03 59.16 23.93
C GLY A 180 58.07 58.94 25.11
N HIS A 181 57.75 57.67 25.40
CA HIS A 181 56.86 57.23 26.48
C HIS A 181 55.62 58.12 26.66
N CYS A 182 54.89 58.37 25.57
CA CYS A 182 53.79 59.33 25.59
C CYS A 182 52.58 58.72 26.28
N ARG A 183 51.97 59.46 27.20
CA ARG A 183 50.74 59.08 27.88
C ARG A 183 49.78 60.26 27.94
N GLY A 184 48.68 60.14 27.19
CA GLY A 184 47.53 61.04 27.21
C GLY A 184 46.44 60.50 28.12
N VAL A 185 45.90 61.33 29.01
CA VAL A 185 44.80 61.00 29.92
C VAL A 185 43.71 62.05 29.73
N ASP A 186 42.50 61.61 29.40
CA ASP A 186 41.30 62.44 29.37
C ASP A 186 40.42 62.06 30.58
N GLU A 187 40.48 62.88 31.63
CA GLU A 187 39.73 62.65 32.87
C GLU A 187 38.21 62.82 32.68
N GLU A 188 37.76 63.57 31.66
CA GLU A 188 36.35 63.80 31.37
C GLU A 188 35.72 62.60 30.67
N ASN A 189 36.40 62.06 29.66
CA ASN A 189 35.92 60.91 28.89
C ASN A 189 36.44 59.56 29.43
N ARG A 190 37.19 59.54 30.53
CA ARG A 190 37.82 58.36 31.15
C ARG A 190 38.66 57.53 30.16
N LEU A 191 39.43 58.22 29.33
CA LEU A 191 40.30 57.61 28.32
C LEU A 191 41.78 57.78 28.70
N GLU A 192 42.58 56.78 28.40
CA GLU A 192 44.02 56.80 28.58
C GLU A 192 44.69 56.22 27.34
N LEU A 193 45.56 56.99 26.69
CA LEU A 193 46.25 56.63 25.45
C LEU A 193 47.76 56.62 25.70
N GLU A 194 48.39 55.46 25.54
CA GLU A 194 49.84 55.28 25.59
C GLU A 194 50.38 55.03 24.17
N ALA A 195 51.47 55.69 23.79
CA ALA A 195 52.15 55.46 22.50
C ALA A 195 53.60 55.97 22.52
N GLU A 196 54.41 55.59 21.54
CA GLU A 196 55.76 56.17 21.36
C GLU A 196 55.68 57.64 20.94
N ALA A 197 54.65 58.01 20.19
CA ALA A 197 54.40 59.38 19.73
C ALA A 197 52.90 59.70 19.70
N ILE A 198 52.53 60.87 20.22
CA ILE A 198 51.17 61.42 20.19
C ILE A 198 51.23 62.86 19.65
N ASP A 199 50.52 63.12 18.57
CA ASP A 199 50.23 64.47 18.09
C ASP A 199 48.81 64.85 18.49
N TYR A 200 48.68 65.87 19.34
CA TYR A 200 47.38 66.39 19.76
C TYR A 200 47.14 67.77 19.17
N ASP A 201 46.16 67.86 18.27
CA ASP A 201 45.69 69.12 17.70
C ASP A 201 44.54 69.65 18.56
N ARG A 202 44.79 70.76 19.27
CA ARG A 202 43.82 71.39 20.18
C ARG A 202 42.66 72.09 19.46
N ARG A 203 42.77 72.42 18.16
CA ARG A 203 41.68 73.06 17.41
C ARG A 203 40.62 72.08 16.96
N SER A 204 41.05 70.88 16.57
CA SER A 204 40.20 69.79 16.10
C SER A 204 39.92 68.73 17.16
N ALA A 205 40.55 68.86 18.34
CA ALA A 205 40.55 67.90 19.43
C ALA A 205 40.97 66.48 18.97
N GLU A 206 41.88 66.42 18.00
CA GLU A 206 42.33 65.18 17.37
C GLU A 206 43.69 64.76 17.94
N ALA A 207 43.73 63.58 18.57
CA ALA A 207 44.93 62.90 18.99
C ALA A 207 45.28 61.80 17.99
N ARG A 208 46.46 61.89 17.37
CA ARG A 208 46.98 60.87 16.46
C ARG A 208 48.19 60.19 17.08
N ALA A 209 48.15 58.87 17.18
CA ALA A 209 49.15 58.08 17.88
C ALA A 209 49.73 56.94 17.03
N TRP A 210 51.04 56.73 17.16
CA TRP A 210 51.82 55.71 16.45
C TRP A 210 52.97 55.19 17.31
N GLY A 211 53.53 54.04 16.92
CA GLY A 211 54.52 53.31 17.72
C GLY A 211 53.85 52.53 18.85
N ALA A 212 53.08 51.51 18.46
CA ALA A 212 52.28 50.65 19.33
C ALA A 212 51.26 51.38 20.24
N PRO A 213 50.34 52.18 19.68
CA PRO A 213 49.31 52.85 20.46
C PRO A 213 48.41 51.86 21.21
N LEU A 214 48.20 52.16 22.48
CA LEU A 214 47.38 51.44 23.44
C LEU A 214 46.36 52.41 24.04
N LEU A 215 45.09 52.26 23.68
CA LEU A 215 44.00 53.02 24.27
C LEU A 215 43.29 52.18 25.34
N ARG A 216 43.29 52.65 26.58
CA ARG A 216 42.46 52.14 27.67
C ARG A 216 41.24 53.03 27.84
N SER A 217 40.06 52.43 27.73
CA SER A 217 38.78 53.10 27.93
C SER A 217 38.07 52.49 29.14
N ARG A 218 37.72 53.31 30.13
CA ARG A 218 36.98 52.87 31.32
C ARG A 218 35.49 53.12 31.14
N ASP A 219 34.67 52.16 31.55
CA ASP A 219 33.21 52.33 31.61
C ASP A 219 32.75 53.01 32.91
N GLU A 220 31.43 53.11 33.11
CA GLU A 220 30.84 53.69 34.32
C GLU A 220 31.16 52.91 35.60
N ARG A 221 31.46 51.61 35.48
CA ARG A 221 31.79 50.67 36.57
C ARG A 221 33.31 50.42 36.71
N ASP A 222 34.12 51.29 36.11
CA ASP A 222 35.60 51.24 36.11
C ASP A 222 36.23 50.00 35.46
N ARG A 223 35.48 49.28 34.60
CA ARG A 223 36.03 48.19 33.78
C ARG A 223 36.78 48.74 32.58
N VAL A 224 37.97 48.18 32.34
CA VAL A 224 38.90 48.65 31.31
C VAL A 224 38.73 47.84 30.03
N THR A 225 38.44 48.53 28.93
CA THR A 225 38.61 48.02 27.57
C THR A 225 39.97 48.45 27.05
N VAL A 226 40.77 47.51 26.56
CA VAL A 226 42.09 47.77 25.98
C VAL A 226 42.02 47.60 24.47
N LEU A 227 42.37 48.65 23.73
CA LEU A 227 42.47 48.68 22.28
C LEU A 227 43.92 48.88 21.87
N ARG A 228 44.49 47.95 21.09
CA ARG A 228 45.84 48.05 20.52
C ARG A 228 45.76 48.09 19.00
N ALA A 229 46.59 48.92 18.38
CA ALA A 229 46.72 49.01 16.92
C ALA A 229 48.15 49.41 16.53
N ARG A 230 48.47 49.46 15.23
CA ARG A 230 49.71 50.10 14.77
C ARG A 230 49.56 51.62 14.66
N ARG A 231 48.36 52.09 14.31
CA ARG A 231 47.98 53.50 14.23
C ARG A 231 46.63 53.71 14.88
N LEU A 232 46.49 54.79 15.65
CA LEU A 232 45.25 55.13 16.34
C LEU A 232 44.96 56.63 16.19
N HIS A 233 43.77 56.93 15.68
CA HIS A 233 43.22 58.28 15.60
C HIS A 233 42.09 58.39 16.60
N LEU A 234 42.16 59.37 17.49
CA LEU A 234 41.17 59.60 18.53
C LEU A 234 40.72 61.06 18.46
N ASN A 235 39.44 61.29 18.21
CA ASN A 235 38.87 62.61 18.39
C ASN A 235 38.16 62.68 19.74
N THR A 236 38.66 63.51 20.66
CA THR A 236 38.16 63.59 22.04
C THR A 236 36.83 64.34 22.15
N GLU A 237 36.46 65.16 21.15
CA GLU A 237 35.17 65.86 21.12
C GLU A 237 34.06 65.02 20.48
N THR A 238 34.29 64.45 19.29
CA THR A 238 33.31 63.57 18.64
C THR A 238 33.24 62.19 19.28
N ARG A 239 34.24 61.85 20.12
CA ARG A 239 34.42 60.56 20.80
C ARG A 239 34.50 59.37 19.85
N VAL A 240 35.17 59.59 18.72
CA VAL A 240 35.42 58.56 17.71
C VAL A 240 36.87 58.11 17.82
N ALA A 241 37.09 56.81 17.96
CA ALA A 241 38.39 56.17 17.95
C ALA A 241 38.50 55.23 16.72
N GLU A 242 39.46 55.52 15.86
CA GLU A 242 39.77 54.74 14.67
C GLU A 242 41.14 54.07 14.85
N ALA A 243 41.14 52.74 14.80
CA ALA A 243 42.32 51.90 14.96
C ALA A 243 42.61 51.18 13.65
N LEU A 244 43.84 51.33 13.14
CA LEU A 244 44.26 50.76 11.85
C LEU A 244 45.42 49.78 12.02
N ASP A 245 45.38 48.75 11.19
CA ASP A 245 46.38 47.68 11.00
C ASP A 245 46.62 46.83 12.26
N SER A 246 46.17 45.57 12.21
CA SER A 246 46.32 44.58 13.31
C SER A 246 45.70 45.04 14.63
N VAL A 247 44.41 45.37 14.59
CA VAL A 247 43.65 45.78 15.76
C VAL A 247 43.39 44.60 16.68
N THR A 248 43.63 44.78 17.97
CA THR A 248 43.17 43.86 19.02
C THR A 248 42.40 44.62 20.08
N VAL A 249 41.30 44.03 20.51
CA VAL A 249 40.39 44.57 21.54
C VAL A 249 40.26 43.53 22.62
N GLU A 250 40.50 43.91 23.87
CA GLU A 250 40.38 43.03 25.03
C GLU A 250 39.54 43.71 26.10
N ARG A 251 38.54 42.98 26.60
CA ARG A 251 37.69 43.41 27.72
C ARG A 251 37.23 42.18 28.49
N ASP A 252 37.57 42.12 29.78
CA ASP A 252 37.30 40.96 30.65
C ASP A 252 37.83 39.64 30.03
N SER A 253 36.97 38.68 29.69
CA SER A 253 37.33 37.43 29.01
C SER A 253 37.19 37.48 27.48
N LEU A 254 36.61 38.56 26.92
CA LEU A 254 36.33 38.69 25.50
C LEU A 254 37.52 39.32 24.78
N ARG A 255 38.01 38.63 23.74
CA ARG A 255 39.10 39.08 22.88
C ARG A 255 38.63 39.18 21.45
N GLY A 256 39.01 40.25 20.77
CA GLY A 256 38.72 40.49 19.36
C GLY A 256 39.97 40.86 18.59
N ARG A 257 40.07 40.39 17.35
CA ARG A 257 41.11 40.77 16.38
C ARG A 257 40.50 41.13 15.04
N ALA A 258 40.99 42.19 14.40
CA ALA A 258 40.56 42.63 13.08
C ALA A 258 41.67 43.43 12.37
N ASP A 259 41.52 43.68 11.08
CA ASP A 259 42.45 44.54 10.33
C ASP A 259 42.21 46.03 10.61
N TYR A 260 40.94 46.40 10.84
CA TYR A 260 40.50 47.77 11.10
C TYR A 260 39.39 47.78 12.16
N ALA A 261 39.38 48.81 13.01
CA ALA A 261 38.28 49.06 13.94
C ALA A 261 37.90 50.53 14.03
N LEU A 262 36.59 50.78 14.13
CA LEU A 262 36.02 52.10 14.36
C LEU A 262 35.11 52.02 15.57
N PHE A 263 35.34 52.84 16.59
CA PHE A 263 34.49 52.93 17.78
C PHE A 263 33.96 54.35 17.92
N ASP A 264 32.64 54.49 17.89
CA ASP A 264 31.92 55.74 18.12
C ASP A 264 31.17 55.65 19.45
N ASP A 265 31.72 56.31 20.46
CA ASP A 265 31.16 56.32 21.82
C ASP A 265 29.89 57.19 21.91
N ARG A 266 29.66 58.15 21.01
CA ARG A 266 28.39 58.93 21.00
C ARG A 266 27.26 58.14 20.36
N ALA A 267 27.54 57.47 19.25
CA ALA A 267 26.60 56.56 18.61
C ALA A 267 26.44 55.25 19.38
N GLN A 268 27.31 55.00 20.38
CA GLN A 268 27.39 53.77 21.17
C GLN A 268 27.58 52.52 20.29
N ARG A 269 28.36 52.66 19.21
CA ARG A 269 28.60 51.60 18.21
C ARG A 269 30.08 51.42 17.94
N GLY A 270 30.47 50.21 17.59
CA GLY A 270 31.79 49.88 17.09
C GLY A 270 31.73 48.92 15.91
N TRP A 271 32.72 48.95 15.04
CA TRP A 271 32.84 48.05 13.90
C TRP A 271 34.24 47.45 13.89
N LEU A 272 34.31 46.13 13.68
CA LEU A 272 35.54 45.40 13.39
C LEU A 272 35.45 44.87 11.95
N LEU A 273 36.45 45.19 11.14
CA LEU A 273 36.47 44.97 9.69
C LEU A 273 37.78 44.29 9.26
N GLY A 274 37.73 43.54 8.16
CA GLY A 274 38.87 42.77 7.65
C GLY A 274 39.11 41.51 8.47
N SER A 275 38.27 40.50 8.24
CA SER A 275 38.31 39.18 8.89
C SER A 275 38.26 39.20 10.43
N PRO A 276 37.25 39.87 11.03
CA PRO A 276 37.11 39.94 12.47
C PRO A 276 36.91 38.55 13.08
N ARG A 277 37.71 38.26 14.11
CA ARG A 277 37.59 37.07 14.94
C ARG A 277 37.44 37.47 16.39
N LEU A 278 36.40 36.97 17.04
CA LEU A 278 36.11 37.17 18.46
C LEU A 278 36.20 35.83 19.17
N TRP A 279 36.73 35.80 20.37
CA TRP A 279 36.74 34.58 21.19
C TRP A 279 36.70 34.89 22.67
N ASP A 280 36.12 33.97 23.44
CA ASP A 280 36.19 33.89 24.90
C ASP A 280 36.84 32.56 25.33
N ASP A 281 36.56 32.08 26.56
CA ASP A 281 37.09 30.84 27.10
C ASP A 281 36.48 29.55 26.50
N GLN A 282 35.30 29.62 25.87
CA GLN A 282 34.57 28.45 25.37
C GLN A 282 34.08 28.60 23.92
N THR A 283 34.12 29.81 23.37
CA THR A 283 33.44 30.19 22.12
C THR A 283 34.38 30.94 21.20
N VAL A 284 34.40 30.54 19.93
CA VAL A 284 35.09 31.25 18.85
C VAL A 284 34.08 31.69 17.80
N MET A 285 34.18 32.94 17.36
CA MET A 285 33.28 33.55 16.40
C MET A 285 34.05 34.26 15.30
N SER A 286 33.56 34.13 14.07
CA SER A 286 34.14 34.79 12.90
C SER A 286 33.10 35.12 11.85
N GLY A 287 33.38 36.16 11.07
CA GLY A 287 32.63 36.58 9.90
C GLY A 287 33.41 37.61 9.09
N ASP A 288 32.76 38.23 8.11
CA ASP A 288 33.36 39.28 7.28
C ASP A 288 33.39 40.64 8.02
N THR A 289 32.35 40.94 8.81
CA THR A 289 32.24 42.15 9.63
C THR A 289 31.60 41.87 10.99
N VAL A 290 32.00 42.60 12.03
CA VAL A 290 31.34 42.59 13.35
C VAL A 290 30.95 44.01 13.71
N GLU A 291 29.67 44.22 13.96
CA GLU A 291 29.14 45.44 14.59
C GLU A 291 28.92 45.18 16.10
N VAL A 292 29.44 46.07 16.93
CA VAL A 292 29.32 46.07 18.39
C VAL A 292 28.38 47.21 18.76
N ILE A 293 27.22 46.89 19.33
CA ILE A 293 26.30 47.88 19.88
C ILE A 293 26.46 47.84 21.40
N SER A 294 26.71 48.99 21.99
CA SER A 294 26.98 49.15 23.42
C SER A 294 25.97 50.10 24.07
N GLU A 295 25.92 50.12 25.40
CA GLU A 295 25.24 51.14 26.19
C GLU A 295 26.12 51.45 27.41
N GLY A 296 26.54 52.70 27.56
CA GLY A 296 27.55 53.07 28.57
C GLY A 296 28.88 52.33 28.41
N ARG A 297 29.29 52.02 27.16
CA ARG A 297 30.48 51.20 26.81
C ARG A 297 30.42 49.73 27.21
N ALA A 298 29.30 49.25 27.76
CA ALA A 298 29.06 47.82 27.96
C ALA A 298 28.43 47.20 26.71
N PRO A 299 28.90 46.04 26.22
CA PRO A 299 28.32 45.40 25.05
C PRO A 299 26.88 44.97 25.34
N ARG A 300 25.94 45.38 24.49
CA ARG A 300 24.51 45.00 24.53
C ARG A 300 24.18 44.00 23.44
N ARG A 301 24.76 44.20 22.26
CA ARG A 301 24.53 43.35 21.10
C ARG A 301 25.77 43.28 20.21
N LEU A 302 26.16 42.09 19.81
CA LEU A 302 27.17 41.87 18.76
C LEU A 302 26.47 41.32 17.53
N GLU A 303 26.80 41.85 16.35
CA GLU A 303 26.24 41.40 15.09
C GLU A 303 27.36 41.04 14.12
N VAL A 304 27.47 39.75 13.81
CA VAL A 304 28.45 39.17 12.88
C VAL A 304 27.77 38.98 11.52
N ARG A 305 28.33 39.54 10.45
CA ARG A 305 27.78 39.44 9.09
C ARG A 305 28.77 38.78 8.14
N GLY A 306 28.25 38.07 7.15
CA GLY A 306 29.03 37.42 6.10
C GLY A 306 29.70 36.15 6.61
N ARG A 307 29.11 34.99 6.27
CA ARG A 307 29.56 33.64 6.70
C ARG A 307 29.82 33.57 8.21
N ALA A 308 28.83 33.97 9.00
CA ALA A 308 28.92 33.94 10.45
C ALA A 308 29.03 32.50 10.96
N THR A 309 30.11 32.22 11.67
CA THR A 309 30.35 30.90 12.29
C THR A 309 30.65 31.08 13.76
N MET A 310 30.06 30.21 14.59
CA MET A 310 30.30 30.11 16.02
C MET A 310 30.64 28.66 16.37
N ASP A 311 31.83 28.43 16.93
CA ASP A 311 32.29 27.14 17.44
C ASP A 311 32.33 27.23 18.98
N TYR A 312 31.38 26.58 19.64
CA TYR A 312 31.34 26.44 21.10
C TYR A 312 31.90 25.08 21.52
N ARG A 313 32.81 25.07 22.49
CA ARG A 313 33.36 23.87 23.11
C ARG A 313 33.36 24.00 24.63
N GLY A 314 32.63 23.12 25.29
CA GLY A 314 32.55 23.08 26.75
C GLY A 314 33.88 22.65 27.37
N ALA A 315 34.51 23.59 28.07
CA ALA A 315 35.81 23.41 28.72
C ALA A 315 35.74 23.29 30.26
N ARG A 316 34.55 23.39 30.87
CA ARG A 316 34.36 23.29 32.34
C ARG A 316 33.80 21.93 32.70
N GLU A 317 34.02 21.48 33.94
CA GLU A 317 33.61 20.14 34.41
C GLU A 317 32.10 19.84 34.18
N ALA A 318 31.26 20.87 34.29
CA ALA A 318 29.81 20.75 34.10
C ALA A 318 29.34 20.65 32.62
N ASN A 319 30.23 20.88 31.64
CA ASN A 319 29.92 20.83 30.20
C ASN A 319 31.05 20.21 29.37
N ALA A 320 31.95 19.46 30.02
CA ALA A 320 33.12 18.87 29.39
C ALA A 320 32.71 17.86 28.30
N GLY A 321 33.16 18.08 27.07
CA GLY A 321 32.85 17.24 25.93
C GLY A 321 31.62 17.66 25.12
N GLU A 322 30.88 18.69 25.55
CA GLU A 322 29.84 19.31 24.73
C GLU A 322 30.46 20.19 23.64
N SER A 323 29.92 20.11 22.42
CA SER A 323 30.26 21.06 21.37
C SER A 323 29.05 21.46 20.54
N SER A 324 29.03 22.70 20.06
CA SER A 324 27.99 23.23 19.19
C SER A 324 28.61 24.10 18.11
N LEU A 325 28.46 23.69 16.85
CA LEU A 325 28.85 24.48 15.69
C LEU A 325 27.60 25.10 15.08
N LEU A 326 27.48 26.43 15.16
CA LEU A 326 26.39 27.18 14.56
C LEU A 326 26.90 28.03 13.39
N THR A 327 26.22 27.94 12.26
CA THR A 327 26.57 28.69 11.03
C THR A 327 25.35 29.39 10.46
N GLY A 328 25.53 30.57 9.88
CA GLY A 328 24.48 31.30 9.16
C GLY A 328 25.02 32.47 8.34
N SER A 329 24.16 33.11 7.56
CA SER A 329 24.53 34.31 6.80
C SER A 329 24.84 35.53 7.70
N ARG A 330 24.18 35.58 8.86
CA ARG A 330 24.33 36.59 9.92
C ARG A 330 24.12 35.92 11.28
N ALA A 331 24.85 36.34 12.29
CA ALA A 331 24.64 35.94 13.67
C ALA A 331 24.57 37.17 14.58
N GLU A 332 23.67 37.13 15.56
CA GLU A 332 23.49 38.17 16.57
C GLU A 332 23.66 37.59 17.95
N ILE A 333 24.23 38.35 18.86
CA ILE A 333 24.46 37.95 20.24
C ILE A 333 23.95 39.07 21.11
N TRP A 334 23.10 38.73 22.07
CA TRP A 334 22.50 39.65 23.00
C TRP A 334 23.09 39.43 24.38
N PHE A 335 23.39 40.52 25.07
CA PHE A 335 23.99 40.50 26.40
C PHE A 335 23.03 41.10 27.43
N THR A 336 22.84 40.40 28.54
CA THR A 336 22.07 40.88 29.69
C THR A 336 22.94 40.79 30.93
N LYS A 337 23.11 41.90 31.67
CA LYS A 337 24.01 41.99 32.83
C LYS A 337 25.45 41.49 32.54
N ASP A 338 25.98 41.84 31.37
CA ASP A 338 27.34 41.49 30.94
C ASP A 338 27.58 39.99 30.66
N GLU A 339 26.52 39.18 30.58
CA GLU A 339 26.58 37.78 30.16
C GLU A 339 25.79 37.56 28.86
N ILE A 340 26.19 36.55 28.08
CA ILE A 340 25.46 36.16 26.87
C ILE A 340 24.08 35.64 27.32
N ASP A 341 23.02 36.29 26.84
CA ASP A 341 21.63 35.94 27.09
C ASP A 341 21.08 35.06 25.98
N SER A 342 21.24 35.50 24.73
CA SER A 342 20.72 34.79 23.57
C SER A 342 21.56 35.04 22.33
N LEU A 343 21.55 34.07 21.43
CA LEU A 343 22.27 34.11 20.18
C LEU A 343 21.34 33.71 19.05
N VAL A 344 21.32 34.47 17.96
CA VAL A 344 20.42 34.27 16.82
C VAL A 344 21.24 34.14 15.54
N ALA A 345 21.24 32.98 14.90
CA ALA A 345 21.73 32.82 13.53
C ALA A 345 20.56 32.93 12.54
N VAL A 346 20.76 33.67 11.44
CA VAL A 346 19.73 33.95 10.43
C VAL A 346 20.28 33.66 9.03
N GLY A 347 19.44 33.09 8.17
CA GLY A 347 19.72 32.76 6.78
C GLY A 347 20.56 31.49 6.65
N ASP A 348 19.94 30.42 6.15
CA ASP A 348 20.48 29.05 6.08
C ASP A 348 21.14 28.61 7.39
N ALA A 349 20.48 28.89 8.51
CA ALA A 349 21.02 28.63 9.83
C ALA A 349 21.12 27.12 10.06
N ARG A 350 22.31 26.64 10.40
CA ARG A 350 22.60 25.23 10.70
C ARG A 350 23.33 25.11 12.02
N ASN A 351 22.88 24.20 12.88
CA ASN A 351 23.51 23.85 14.14
C ASN A 351 23.87 22.37 14.15
N VAL A 352 25.10 22.06 14.57
CA VAL A 352 25.52 20.69 14.88
C VAL A 352 25.92 20.65 16.34
N TYR A 353 25.10 19.99 17.16
CA TYR A 353 25.34 19.77 18.58
C TYR A 353 25.84 18.33 18.81
N VAL A 354 26.87 18.19 19.63
CA VAL A 354 27.41 16.90 20.09
C VAL A 354 27.43 16.92 21.62
N GLY A 355 26.78 15.93 22.22
CA GLY A 355 26.69 15.79 23.67
C GLY A 355 27.90 15.12 24.31
N PRO A 356 27.98 15.08 25.65
CA PRO A 356 29.11 14.54 26.38
C PRO A 356 29.27 13.02 26.17
N ARG A 357 30.52 12.53 26.16
CA ARG A 357 30.82 11.10 25.95
C ARG A 357 30.44 10.27 27.20
N ARG A 358 29.74 9.15 27.00
CA ARG A 358 29.44 8.15 28.04
C ARG A 358 30.23 6.87 27.78
N ALA A 359 30.73 6.21 28.83
CA ALA A 359 31.55 5.00 28.68
C ALA A 359 30.77 3.87 27.99
N GLY A 360 31.37 3.25 26.97
CA GLY A 360 30.80 2.12 26.21
C GLY A 360 29.67 2.49 25.23
N ARG A 361 29.35 3.78 25.05
CA ARG A 361 28.32 4.25 24.09
C ARG A 361 28.87 5.32 23.15
N THR A 362 28.33 5.39 21.94
CA THR A 362 28.59 6.46 20.98
C THR A 362 28.09 7.81 21.51
N GLN A 363 28.72 8.91 21.09
CA GLN A 363 28.24 10.25 21.44
C GLN A 363 26.90 10.55 20.75
N GLU A 364 25.99 11.14 21.51
CA GLU A 364 24.75 11.68 20.96
C GLU A 364 25.05 12.89 20.08
N ARG A 365 24.33 12.99 18.95
CA ARG A 365 24.57 14.04 17.97
C ARG A 365 23.25 14.52 17.39
N ASN A 366 23.06 15.83 17.40
CA ASN A 366 21.88 16.48 16.84
C ASN A 366 22.29 17.45 15.74
N GLU A 367 21.75 17.27 14.54
CA GLU A 367 21.86 18.23 13.45
C GLU A 367 20.53 18.94 13.25
N ALA A 368 20.52 20.27 13.31
CA ALA A 368 19.31 21.07 13.07
C ALA A 368 19.56 22.15 12.01
N GLN A 369 18.55 22.42 11.18
CA GLN A 369 18.59 23.45 10.15
C GLN A 369 17.25 24.19 10.10
N GLY A 370 17.29 25.50 9.83
CA GLY A 370 16.12 26.32 9.54
C GLY A 370 16.48 27.70 9.01
N ASP A 371 15.47 28.55 8.83
CA ASP A 371 15.65 29.93 8.37
C ASP A 371 16.36 30.76 9.46
N SER A 372 16.08 30.46 10.73
CA SER A 372 16.77 31.03 11.89
C SER A 372 16.91 30.05 13.04
N ILE A 373 18.01 30.15 13.79
CA ILE A 373 18.27 29.37 15.01
C ILE A 373 18.60 30.34 16.14
N THR A 374 17.80 30.34 17.21
CA THR A 374 18.04 31.10 18.44
C THR A 374 18.46 30.17 19.58
N VAL A 375 19.64 30.37 20.14
CA VAL A 375 20.15 29.66 21.32
C VAL A 375 20.03 30.58 22.53
N PHE A 376 19.31 30.16 23.56
CA PHE A 376 19.16 30.91 24.80
C PHE A 376 20.07 30.33 25.88
N PHE A 377 20.67 31.22 26.66
CA PHE A 377 21.57 30.88 27.76
C PHE A 377 20.94 31.29 29.09
N ARG A 378 21.17 30.49 30.12
CA ARG A 378 20.87 30.80 31.53
C ARG A 378 22.02 30.28 32.38
N ASP A 379 22.53 31.08 33.30
CA ASP A 379 23.67 30.74 34.16
C ASP A 379 24.90 30.27 33.36
N ARG A 380 25.16 30.92 32.21
CA ARG A 380 26.22 30.58 31.23
C ARG A 380 26.12 29.16 30.63
N LYS A 381 24.96 28.51 30.72
CA LYS A 381 24.66 27.22 30.07
C LYS A 381 23.54 27.38 29.05
N ILE A 382 23.47 26.48 28.07
CA ILE A 382 22.37 26.48 27.09
C ILE A 382 21.07 26.07 27.80
N ASP A 383 20.08 26.95 27.88
CA ASP A 383 18.73 26.68 28.42
C ASP A 383 17.86 25.99 27.38
N ARG A 384 17.82 26.56 26.17
CA ARG A 384 17.08 25.99 25.04
C ARG A 384 17.61 26.49 23.70
N ALA A 385 17.49 25.70 22.65
CA ALA A 385 17.70 26.11 21.27
C ALA A 385 16.38 26.08 20.51
N ARG A 386 16.09 27.11 19.74
CA ARG A 386 14.85 27.27 18.99
C ARG A 386 15.18 27.47 17.51
N VAL A 387 14.58 26.66 16.65
CA VAL A 387 14.73 26.71 15.19
C VAL A 387 13.38 27.14 14.62
N ASP A 388 13.35 28.19 13.81
CA ASP A 388 12.15 28.70 13.14
C ASP A 388 12.36 28.77 11.63
N GLY A 389 11.29 28.45 10.88
CA GLY A 389 11.26 28.51 9.42
C GLY A 389 11.95 27.30 8.78
N SER A 390 11.22 26.57 7.93
CA SER A 390 11.66 25.31 7.28
C SER A 390 12.45 24.38 8.22
N ALA A 391 12.03 24.28 9.49
CA ALA A 391 12.86 23.70 10.54
C ALA A 391 12.86 22.16 10.46
N ARG A 392 14.05 21.58 10.36
CA ARG A 392 14.27 20.13 10.32
C ARG A 392 15.50 19.74 11.13
N GLY A 393 15.53 18.52 11.62
CA GLY A 393 16.71 17.98 12.27
C GLY A 393 16.76 16.47 12.32
N GLU A 394 17.96 15.97 12.56
CA GLU A 394 18.27 14.55 12.73
C GLU A 394 18.99 14.35 14.06
N TYR A 395 18.39 13.56 14.93
CA TYR A 395 18.98 13.17 16.21
C TYR A 395 19.46 11.72 16.16
N ARG A 396 20.75 11.51 16.42
CA ARG A 396 21.37 10.19 16.50
C ARG A 396 21.55 9.80 17.97
N LEU A 397 20.90 8.72 18.36
CA LEU A 397 20.89 8.21 19.73
C LEU A 397 22.24 7.57 20.09
N ALA A 398 22.58 7.58 21.38
CA ALA A 398 23.76 6.91 21.91
C ALA A 398 23.55 5.38 21.96
N VAL A 399 24.24 4.64 21.08
CA VAL A 399 24.21 3.17 21.01
C VAL A 399 25.50 2.57 21.53
N ALA A 400 25.55 1.26 21.79
CA ALA A 400 26.78 0.60 22.21
C ALA A 400 27.84 0.66 21.09
N GLU A 401 29.11 0.90 21.43
CA GLU A 401 30.18 1.14 20.43
C GLU A 401 30.46 -0.09 19.52
N ASP A 402 30.03 -1.29 19.93
CA ASP A 402 30.16 -2.56 19.21
C ASP A 402 29.04 -2.86 18.20
N ASP A 403 27.87 -2.20 18.30
CA ASP A 403 26.71 -2.43 17.41
C ASP A 403 26.69 -1.46 16.22
N THR A 404 27.45 -1.79 15.18
CA THR A 404 27.51 -1.01 13.92
C THR A 404 26.16 -0.93 13.17
N ALA A 405 25.22 -1.86 13.42
CA ALA A 405 23.91 -1.85 12.79
C ALA A 405 22.96 -0.86 13.48
N ALA A 406 23.01 -0.78 14.82
CA ALA A 406 22.26 0.19 15.61
C ALA A 406 22.68 1.63 15.29
N VAL A 407 23.98 1.90 15.10
CA VAL A 407 24.50 3.23 14.72
C VAL A 407 23.82 3.80 13.46
N ARG A 408 23.43 2.94 12.51
CA ARG A 408 22.75 3.37 11.26
C ARG A 408 21.23 3.45 11.38
N ARG A 409 20.62 2.74 12.34
CA ARG A 409 19.15 2.60 12.45
C ARG A 409 18.52 3.48 13.51
N GLU A 410 19.27 3.86 14.55
CA GLU A 410 18.80 4.65 15.68
C GLU A 410 18.86 6.17 15.41
N VAL A 411 18.18 6.58 14.35
CA VAL A 411 18.08 7.98 13.91
C VAL A 411 16.61 8.43 14.01
N VAL A 412 16.38 9.50 14.76
CA VAL A 412 15.07 10.18 14.83
C VAL A 412 15.16 11.43 13.95
N ALA A 413 14.42 11.44 12.84
CA ALA A 413 14.28 12.61 12.00
C ALA A 413 13.02 13.38 12.41
N TYR A 414 13.11 14.69 12.55
CA TYR A 414 11.97 15.52 12.92
C TYR A 414 11.92 16.81 12.11
N GLU A 415 10.70 17.26 11.85
CA GLU A 415 10.40 18.45 11.03
C GLU A 415 9.24 19.21 11.66
N GLY A 416 9.23 20.53 11.50
CA GLY A 416 8.14 21.39 11.94
C GLY A 416 8.36 22.84 11.53
N ALA A 417 7.35 23.71 11.68
CA ALA A 417 7.58 25.13 11.43
C ALA A 417 8.39 25.79 12.58
N ARG A 418 8.36 25.19 13.78
CA ARG A 418 9.19 25.56 14.93
C ARG A 418 9.64 24.32 15.70
N ILE A 419 10.93 24.26 16.02
CA ILE A 419 11.53 23.21 16.84
C ILE A 419 12.17 23.86 18.05
N THR A 420 11.87 23.41 19.26
CA THR A 420 12.50 23.88 20.49
C THR A 420 13.15 22.71 21.22
N TYR A 421 14.47 22.74 21.35
CA TYR A 421 15.25 21.79 22.14
C TYR A 421 15.49 22.38 23.54
N VAL A 422 14.92 21.77 24.57
CA VAL A 422 15.09 22.17 25.98
C VAL A 422 16.17 21.30 26.60
N VAL A 423 17.40 21.80 26.63
CA VAL A 423 18.61 21.04 26.98
C VAL A 423 18.53 20.44 28.40
N PRO A 424 18.17 21.19 29.46
CA PRO A 424 18.16 20.64 30.83
C PRO A 424 17.15 19.52 31.07
N LYS A 425 16.18 19.34 30.16
CA LYS A 425 15.14 18.31 30.24
C LYS A 425 15.25 17.26 29.15
N SER A 426 16.31 17.29 28.33
CA SER A 426 16.49 16.37 27.20
C SER A 426 15.24 16.27 26.30
N ARG A 427 14.54 17.40 26.07
CA ARG A 427 13.21 17.41 25.44
C ARG A 427 13.18 18.20 24.14
N ILE A 428 12.62 17.60 23.09
CA ILE A 428 12.39 18.21 21.78
C ILE A 428 10.91 18.52 21.63
N VAL A 429 10.57 19.79 21.42
CA VAL A 429 9.19 20.25 21.20
C VAL A 429 9.06 20.71 19.76
N LEU A 430 8.26 19.98 18.98
CA LEU A 430 7.93 20.29 17.60
C LEU A 430 6.56 20.98 17.59
N ASP A 431 6.47 22.18 17.03
CA ASP A 431 5.26 22.99 17.00
C ASP A 431 4.87 23.38 15.56
N ARG A 432 3.56 23.60 15.36
CA ARG A 432 2.95 24.10 14.12
C ARG A 432 3.21 23.17 12.92
N GLY A 433 2.71 21.94 13.01
CA GLY A 433 2.79 20.94 11.93
C GLY A 433 4.04 20.08 12.05
N ALA A 434 4.12 19.34 13.15
CA ALA A 434 5.23 18.46 13.49
C ALA A 434 5.14 17.14 12.72
N THR A 435 6.27 16.71 12.15
CA THR A 435 6.46 15.36 11.60
C THR A 435 7.66 14.73 12.29
N LEU A 436 7.53 13.51 12.80
CA LEU A 436 8.59 12.74 13.44
C LEU A 436 8.67 11.37 12.76
N ARG A 437 9.88 10.95 12.39
CA ARG A 437 10.17 9.68 11.73
C ARG A 437 11.23 8.91 12.49
N TYR A 438 10.94 7.66 12.80
CA TYR A 438 11.86 6.75 13.48
C TYR A 438 11.67 5.32 12.91
N GLN A 439 12.70 4.75 12.29
CA GLN A 439 12.60 3.48 11.58
C GLN A 439 11.43 3.44 10.56
N ALA A 440 10.42 2.59 10.79
CA ALA A 440 9.21 2.48 9.96
C ALA A 440 7.99 3.24 10.53
N LEU A 441 8.20 4.01 11.60
CA LEU A 441 7.19 4.82 12.28
C LEU A 441 7.23 6.25 11.75
N GLU A 442 6.08 6.76 11.31
CA GLU A 442 5.86 8.16 10.95
C GLU A 442 4.72 8.73 11.79
N LEU A 443 4.98 9.82 12.51
CA LEU A 443 4.02 10.52 13.36
C LEU A 443 3.85 11.96 12.87
N LYS A 444 2.61 12.39 12.64
CA LYS A 444 2.24 13.76 12.27
C LYS A 444 1.28 14.33 13.30
N ALA A 445 1.51 15.55 13.78
CA ALA A 445 0.58 16.22 14.69
C ALA A 445 0.73 17.75 14.63
N ARG A 446 -0.18 18.50 15.26
CA ARG A 446 0.02 19.94 15.45
C ARG A 446 1.23 20.23 16.33
N ARG A 447 1.41 19.45 17.40
CA ARG A 447 2.48 19.59 18.39
C ARG A 447 2.96 18.21 18.86
N VAL A 448 4.26 17.99 18.93
CA VAL A 448 4.87 16.75 19.46
C VAL A 448 5.95 17.12 20.48
N GLU A 449 5.83 16.62 21.70
CA GLU A 449 6.89 16.65 22.70
C GLU A 449 7.57 15.28 22.74
N TYR A 450 8.87 15.23 22.46
CA TYR A 450 9.68 14.03 22.51
C TYR A 450 10.73 14.15 23.62
N ASP A 451 10.65 13.25 24.60
CA ASP A 451 11.64 13.12 25.67
C ASP A 451 12.71 12.12 25.24
N VAL A 452 13.92 12.61 25.01
CA VAL A 452 15.02 11.83 24.42
C VAL A 452 15.55 10.79 25.39
N GLU A 453 15.57 11.10 26.69
CA GLU A 453 16.13 10.22 27.71
C GLU A 453 15.15 9.12 28.12
N ALA A 454 13.87 9.47 28.33
CA ALA A 454 12.82 8.49 28.59
C ALA A 454 12.35 7.73 27.34
N GLN A 455 12.72 8.20 26.14
CA GLN A 455 12.25 7.70 24.85
C GLN A 455 10.70 7.69 24.72
N THR A 456 10.04 8.63 25.39
CA THR A 456 8.58 8.80 25.35
C THR A 456 8.18 10.01 24.54
N LEU A 457 7.08 9.93 23.81
CA LEU A 457 6.51 11.02 23.04
C LEU A 457 5.06 11.31 23.46
N VAL A 458 4.69 12.59 23.40
CA VAL A 458 3.33 13.11 23.59
C VAL A 458 2.97 13.94 22.38
N ALA A 459 1.87 13.62 21.71
CA ALA A 459 1.44 14.32 20.50
C ALA A 459 0.01 14.85 20.62
N GLU A 460 -0.19 16.10 20.24
CA GLU A 460 -1.42 16.88 20.42
C GLU A 460 -1.89 17.51 19.11
N GLY A 461 -3.21 17.67 18.98
CA GLY A 461 -3.85 18.38 17.88
C GLY A 461 -3.89 17.55 16.60
N ARG A 462 -4.69 16.48 16.64
CA ARG A 462 -4.85 15.48 15.57
C ARG A 462 -3.58 14.69 15.25
N PRO A 463 -2.97 13.99 16.23
CA PRO A 463 -1.90 13.05 15.95
C PRO A 463 -2.36 11.94 15.00
N GLU A 464 -1.55 11.68 13.97
CA GLU A 464 -1.65 10.58 13.01
C GLU A 464 -0.37 9.77 13.09
N LEU A 465 -0.47 8.52 13.53
CA LEU A 465 0.62 7.54 13.57
C LEU A 465 0.46 6.53 12.43
N VAL A 466 1.51 6.32 11.65
CA VAL A 466 1.59 5.28 10.63
C VAL A 466 2.76 4.35 10.94
N GLU A 467 2.48 3.06 11.10
CA GLU A 467 3.49 2.03 11.37
C GLU A 467 3.24 0.80 10.48
N LYS A 468 4.18 0.46 9.60
CA LYS A 468 4.09 -0.71 8.69
C LYS A 468 2.79 -0.79 7.85
N GLY A 469 2.13 0.34 7.60
CA GLY A 469 0.88 0.43 6.84
C GLY A 469 -0.38 0.59 7.69
N ASP A 470 -0.31 0.37 8.99
CA ASP A 470 -1.43 0.60 9.92
C ASP A 470 -1.48 2.08 10.32
N ARG A 471 -2.66 2.70 10.16
CA ARG A 471 -2.90 4.12 10.44
C ARG A 471 -3.80 4.28 11.67
N VAL A 472 -3.37 5.13 12.60
CA VAL A 472 -4.15 5.48 13.79
C VAL A 472 -4.16 6.99 13.99
N GLU A 473 -5.34 7.56 14.20
CA GLU A 473 -5.55 8.98 14.44
C GLU A 473 -6.22 9.21 15.79
N GLY A 474 -6.02 10.37 16.41
CA GLY A 474 -6.72 10.74 17.64
C GLY A 474 -6.62 12.22 17.97
N GLN A 475 -6.91 12.63 19.21
CA GLN A 475 -6.72 14.03 19.66
C GLN A 475 -5.45 14.24 20.49
N LEU A 476 -5.15 13.26 21.35
CA LEU A 476 -3.98 13.22 22.23
C LEU A 476 -3.39 11.80 22.18
N MET A 477 -2.08 11.72 22.05
CA MET A 477 -1.35 10.45 21.98
C MET A 477 -0.16 10.48 22.92
N THR A 478 0.06 9.37 23.61
CA THR A 478 1.26 9.08 24.40
C THR A 478 1.86 7.79 23.87
N TYR A 479 3.16 7.73 23.62
CA TYR A 479 3.80 6.55 23.06
C TYR A 479 5.23 6.40 23.60
N ASP A 480 5.59 5.19 24.00
CA ASP A 480 6.93 4.82 24.44
C ASP A 480 7.62 4.06 23.30
N MET A 481 8.72 4.62 22.79
CA MET A 481 9.43 4.05 21.65
C MET A 481 10.22 2.79 22.00
N SER A 482 10.64 2.64 23.25
CA SER A 482 11.44 1.51 23.73
C SER A 482 10.58 0.25 23.87
N THR A 483 9.39 0.40 24.46
CA THR A 483 8.45 -0.72 24.69
C THR A 483 7.41 -0.86 23.58
N ARG A 484 7.30 0.11 22.66
CA ARG A 484 6.28 0.19 21.59
C ARG A 484 4.84 0.16 22.11
N VAL A 485 4.65 0.64 23.34
CA VAL A 485 3.37 0.76 24.03
C VAL A 485 2.89 2.21 23.94
N GLY A 486 1.59 2.43 23.70
CA GLY A 486 1.04 3.78 23.62
C GLY A 486 -0.44 3.85 23.90
N THR A 487 -0.92 5.04 24.26
CA THR A 487 -2.34 5.33 24.49
C THR A 487 -2.76 6.53 23.65
N ILE A 488 -3.87 6.39 22.94
CA ILE A 488 -4.47 7.41 22.07
C ILE A 488 -5.89 7.68 22.56
N TYR A 489 -6.22 8.95 22.74
CA TYR A 489 -7.53 9.41 23.20
C TYR A 489 -8.37 9.94 22.04
N GLN A 490 -9.68 9.65 22.06
CA GLN A 490 -10.63 9.97 20.98
C GLN A 490 -10.08 9.47 19.64
N ALA A 491 -9.70 8.19 19.62
CA ALA A 491 -8.94 7.59 18.56
C ALA A 491 -9.85 6.96 17.50
N ALA A 492 -9.42 7.04 16.24
CA ALA A 492 -10.00 6.33 15.12
C ALA A 492 -8.88 5.55 14.41
N THR A 493 -9.14 4.28 14.11
CA THR A 493 -8.22 3.45 13.33
C THR A 493 -8.97 2.63 12.31
N ALA A 494 -8.39 2.52 11.12
CA ALA A 494 -8.85 1.60 10.09
C ALA A 494 -7.91 0.39 10.10
N TYR A 495 -8.46 -0.81 10.29
CA TYR A 495 -7.70 -2.05 10.22
C TYR A 495 -8.46 -3.07 9.36
N GLU A 496 -7.78 -3.59 8.35
CA GLU A 496 -8.37 -4.39 7.26
C GLU A 496 -9.58 -3.72 6.60
N ARG A 497 -10.80 -4.20 6.87
CA ARG A 497 -12.07 -3.64 6.37
C ARG A 497 -12.89 -2.95 7.47
N GLY A 498 -12.38 -2.91 8.70
CA GLY A 498 -13.05 -2.37 9.87
C GLY A 498 -12.58 -0.95 10.23
N LEU A 499 -13.53 -0.09 10.56
CA LEU A 499 -13.32 1.21 11.17
C LEU A 499 -13.65 1.11 12.66
N TYR A 500 -12.67 1.43 13.49
CA TYR A 500 -12.76 1.36 14.93
C TYR A 500 -12.64 2.76 15.50
N HIS A 501 -13.57 3.14 16.36
CA HIS A 501 -13.50 4.34 17.16
C HIS A 501 -13.40 3.96 18.63
N GLY A 502 -12.68 4.75 19.42
CA GLY A 502 -12.57 4.53 20.86
C GLY A 502 -12.27 5.82 21.60
N GLU A 503 -12.95 6.01 22.74
CA GLU A 503 -12.61 7.12 23.66
C GLU A 503 -11.16 7.02 24.13
N ARG A 504 -10.67 5.79 24.35
CA ARG A 504 -9.26 5.50 24.67
C ARG A 504 -8.83 4.16 24.07
N ILE A 505 -7.82 4.18 23.21
CA ILE A 505 -7.17 2.99 22.65
C ILE A 505 -5.77 2.88 23.23
N ARG A 506 -5.45 1.76 23.90
CA ARG A 506 -4.14 1.45 24.46
C ARG A 506 -3.54 0.25 23.73
N LYS A 507 -2.37 0.43 23.12
CA LYS A 507 -1.54 -0.67 22.59
C LYS A 507 -0.78 -1.30 23.74
N VAL A 508 -1.13 -2.53 24.11
CA VAL A 508 -0.53 -3.26 25.25
C VAL A 508 0.73 -4.01 24.81
N SER A 509 0.74 -4.51 23.58
CA SER A 509 1.88 -5.17 22.95
C SER A 509 1.83 -4.99 21.42
N GLU A 510 2.79 -5.54 20.68
CA GLU A 510 2.76 -5.55 19.21
C GLU A 510 1.56 -6.32 18.62
N SER A 511 0.86 -7.13 19.42
CA SER A 511 -0.25 -7.98 18.96
C SER A 511 -1.59 -7.70 19.63
N GLU A 512 -1.64 -6.82 20.62
CA GLU A 512 -2.84 -6.59 21.45
C GLU A 512 -3.16 -5.10 21.62
N LEU A 513 -4.43 -4.75 21.36
CA LEU A 513 -5.00 -3.42 21.62
C LEU A 513 -6.19 -3.53 22.59
N ASP A 514 -6.21 -2.67 23.60
CA ASP A 514 -7.35 -2.49 24.50
C ASP A 514 -8.08 -1.19 24.15
N VAL A 515 -9.39 -1.27 23.96
CA VAL A 515 -10.26 -0.14 23.61
C VAL A 515 -11.32 0.05 24.70
N LEU A 516 -11.40 1.26 25.24
CA LEU A 516 -12.45 1.69 26.16
C LEU A 516 -13.44 2.61 25.44
N GLY A 517 -14.74 2.35 25.62
CA GLY A 517 -15.82 3.15 25.05
C GLY A 517 -15.73 3.24 23.54
N GLY A 518 -15.70 2.10 22.86
CA GLY A 518 -15.47 2.09 21.42
C GLY A 518 -16.62 1.57 20.59
N SER A 519 -16.57 1.90 19.30
CA SER A 519 -17.50 1.45 18.29
C SER A 519 -16.77 0.83 17.10
N TYR A 520 -17.41 -0.13 16.46
CA TYR A 520 -16.91 -0.85 15.30
C TYR A 520 -17.92 -0.83 14.16
N SER A 521 -17.48 -0.48 12.95
CA SER A 521 -18.29 -0.51 11.72
C SER A 521 -17.42 -0.80 10.50
N THR A 522 -17.97 -1.36 9.42
CA THR A 522 -17.30 -1.37 8.09
C THR A 522 -17.83 -0.27 7.17
N CYS A 523 -18.69 0.62 7.67
CA CYS A 523 -19.23 1.74 6.91
C CYS A 523 -18.29 2.95 6.99
N ASP A 524 -17.80 3.41 5.85
CA ASP A 524 -16.89 4.55 5.67
C ASP A 524 -17.56 5.93 5.69
N LEU A 525 -18.85 5.99 6.06
CA LEU A 525 -19.57 7.25 6.23
C LEU A 525 -19.34 7.81 7.64
N GLU A 526 -19.24 9.13 7.76
CA GLU A 526 -19.07 9.84 9.05
C GLU A 526 -20.18 9.49 10.06
N ALA A 527 -21.41 9.33 9.58
CA ALA A 527 -22.50 8.70 10.32
C ALA A 527 -22.73 7.29 9.76
N PRO A 528 -22.14 6.24 10.36
CA PRO A 528 -22.20 4.89 9.79
C PRO A 528 -23.64 4.36 9.79
N HIS A 529 -24.03 3.67 8.72
CA HIS A 529 -25.37 3.08 8.64
C HIS A 529 -25.64 2.07 9.76
N TYR A 530 -24.58 1.43 10.27
CA TYR A 530 -24.63 0.53 11.40
C TYR A 530 -23.32 0.61 12.19
N HIS A 531 -23.35 0.34 13.48
CA HIS A 531 -22.14 0.16 14.28
C HIS A 531 -22.41 -0.71 15.50
N PHE A 532 -21.38 -1.39 15.99
CA PHE A 532 -21.40 -2.11 17.26
C PHE A 532 -20.72 -1.24 18.30
N SER A 533 -21.43 -0.87 19.36
CA SER A 533 -20.87 -0.13 20.49
C SER A 533 -20.57 -1.08 21.64
N ALA A 534 -19.42 -0.92 22.28
CA ALA A 534 -19.05 -1.66 23.47
C ALA A 534 -18.21 -0.82 24.42
N ARG A 535 -18.43 -1.03 25.73
CA ARG A 535 -17.65 -0.33 26.76
C ARG A 535 -16.20 -0.82 26.81
N TRP A 536 -15.98 -2.12 26.63
CA TRP A 536 -14.65 -2.72 26.62
C TRP A 536 -14.48 -3.59 25.37
N MET A 537 -13.41 -3.37 24.62
CA MET A 537 -13.01 -4.25 23.51
C MET A 537 -11.53 -4.58 23.63
N LYS A 538 -11.18 -5.83 23.33
CA LYS A 538 -9.79 -6.27 23.22
C LYS A 538 -9.57 -6.86 21.83
N ILE A 539 -8.65 -6.28 21.08
CA ILE A 539 -8.34 -6.65 19.70
C ILE A 539 -7.02 -7.42 19.71
N TYR A 540 -7.09 -8.69 19.33
CA TYR A 540 -5.93 -9.51 19.02
C TYR A 540 -5.65 -9.36 17.51
N LEU A 541 -4.60 -8.62 17.17
CA LEU A 541 -4.25 -8.33 15.78
C LEU A 541 -4.04 -9.64 15.00
N LYS A 542 -4.66 -9.74 13.82
CA LYS A 542 -4.66 -10.94 12.95
C LYS A 542 -5.36 -12.20 13.50
N ASP A 543 -6.10 -12.10 14.60
CA ASP A 543 -6.85 -13.22 15.20
C ASP A 543 -8.34 -12.87 15.39
N LYS A 544 -8.68 -12.12 16.44
CA LYS A 544 -10.07 -11.86 16.85
C LYS A 544 -10.22 -10.60 17.69
N LEU A 545 -11.42 -10.05 17.73
CA LEU A 545 -11.83 -8.97 18.64
C LEU A 545 -12.86 -9.50 19.63
N VAL A 546 -12.66 -9.24 20.93
CA VAL A 546 -13.59 -9.60 21.99
C VAL A 546 -14.17 -8.32 22.59
N ALA A 547 -15.49 -8.14 22.51
CA ALA A 547 -16.18 -6.94 23.00
C ALA A 547 -17.21 -7.28 24.08
N LYS A 548 -17.36 -6.44 25.12
CA LYS A 548 -18.35 -6.63 26.19
C LYS A 548 -18.74 -5.33 26.94
N PRO A 549 -20.02 -5.16 27.32
CA PRO A 549 -21.19 -5.66 26.60
C PRO A 549 -21.27 -5.02 25.20
N VAL A 550 -21.93 -5.68 24.24
CA VAL A 550 -22.05 -5.22 22.85
C VAL A 550 -23.48 -4.80 22.55
N VAL A 551 -23.66 -3.62 21.98
CA VAL A 551 -24.96 -3.15 21.48
C VAL A 551 -24.83 -2.83 20.00
N PHE A 552 -25.65 -3.48 19.18
CA PHE A 552 -25.73 -3.25 17.74
C PHE A 552 -26.72 -2.13 17.44
N TYR A 553 -26.24 -1.10 16.76
CA TYR A 553 -27.03 0.05 16.33
C TYR A 553 -27.16 0.05 14.81
N VAL A 554 -28.36 0.36 14.32
CA VAL A 554 -28.60 0.79 12.93
C VAL A 554 -28.92 2.27 12.97
N ARG A 555 -28.05 3.09 12.38
CA ARG A 555 -27.94 4.53 12.67
C ARG A 555 -27.89 4.77 14.18
N ASN A 556 -28.98 5.30 14.75
CA ASN A 556 -29.08 5.67 16.17
C ASN A 556 -30.07 4.76 16.95
N VAL A 557 -30.56 3.68 16.33
CA VAL A 557 -31.54 2.77 16.95
C VAL A 557 -30.84 1.49 17.42
N PRO A 558 -30.85 1.16 18.74
CA PRO A 558 -30.32 -0.10 19.23
C PRO A 558 -31.25 -1.25 18.86
N LEU A 559 -30.75 -2.26 18.15
CA LEU A 559 -31.53 -3.43 17.72
C LEU A 559 -31.25 -4.68 18.55
N LEU A 560 -30.01 -4.85 19.02
CA LEU A 560 -29.59 -6.06 19.74
C LEU A 560 -28.55 -5.69 20.80
N ALA A 561 -28.70 -6.23 22.01
CA ALA A 561 -27.72 -6.12 23.08
C ALA A 561 -27.29 -7.52 23.54
N LEU A 562 -25.98 -7.74 23.64
CA LEU A 562 -25.38 -9.01 24.00
C LEU A 562 -24.34 -8.82 25.12
N PRO A 563 -24.20 -9.79 26.03
CA PRO A 563 -23.25 -9.68 27.14
C PRO A 563 -21.79 -9.63 26.66
N PHE A 564 -21.47 -10.30 25.55
CA PHE A 564 -20.21 -10.20 24.83
C PHE A 564 -20.38 -10.68 23.38
N TRP A 565 -19.46 -10.29 22.49
CA TRP A 565 -19.34 -10.83 21.13
C TRP A 565 -17.86 -11.03 20.79
N VAL A 566 -17.54 -12.10 20.05
CA VAL A 566 -16.20 -12.35 19.50
C VAL A 566 -16.26 -12.21 17.98
N PHE A 567 -15.65 -11.16 17.42
CA PHE A 567 -15.58 -10.93 15.98
C PHE A 567 -14.29 -11.56 15.45
N PRO A 568 -14.34 -12.57 14.57
CA PRO A 568 -13.15 -13.10 13.93
C PRO A 568 -12.57 -12.04 12.97
N ILE A 569 -11.28 -11.73 13.12
CA ILE A 569 -10.56 -10.83 12.18
C ILE A 569 -9.77 -11.68 11.18
N LYS A 570 -9.34 -12.88 11.58
CA LYS A 570 -8.56 -13.77 10.72
C LYS A 570 -9.33 -14.14 9.44
N PRO A 571 -8.79 -13.84 8.24
CA PRO A 571 -9.40 -14.30 6.99
C PRO A 571 -9.27 -15.81 6.83
N GLY A 572 -10.35 -16.48 6.45
CA GLY A 572 -10.39 -17.91 6.14
C GLY A 572 -11.16 -18.79 7.14
N ARG A 573 -11.06 -20.11 6.94
CA ARG A 573 -11.80 -21.13 7.70
C ARG A 573 -11.34 -21.18 9.16
N HIS A 574 -12.27 -21.06 10.09
CA HIS A 574 -12.00 -21.13 11.54
C HIS A 574 -13.18 -21.78 12.28
N SER A 575 -12.89 -22.55 13.32
CA SER A 575 -13.94 -23.26 14.07
C SER A 575 -14.78 -22.30 14.91
N GLY A 576 -16.09 -22.51 14.96
CA GLY A 576 -17.02 -21.63 15.65
C GLY A 576 -18.45 -22.13 15.59
N PHE A 577 -19.32 -21.58 16.45
CA PHE A 577 -20.75 -21.79 16.27
C PHE A 577 -21.17 -21.18 14.94
N LEU A 578 -22.14 -21.81 14.27
CA LEU A 578 -22.79 -21.23 13.09
C LEU A 578 -23.59 -19.97 13.44
N PHE A 579 -23.52 -19.44 14.67
CA PHE A 579 -24.15 -18.19 15.08
C PHE A 579 -23.52 -17.03 14.31
N PRO A 580 -24.27 -16.15 13.61
CA PRO A 580 -25.73 -15.94 13.58
C PRO A 580 -26.46 -16.51 12.31
N GLN A 581 -25.99 -17.61 11.74
CA GLN A 581 -26.56 -18.25 10.54
C GLN A 581 -27.80 -19.13 10.77
N PHE A 582 -28.37 -19.16 11.99
CA PHE A 582 -29.60 -19.91 12.24
C PHE A 582 -30.80 -19.19 11.63
N GLU A 583 -31.63 -19.94 10.90
CA GLU A 583 -32.75 -19.40 10.14
C GLU A 583 -34.03 -19.55 10.98
N PHE A 584 -34.75 -18.45 11.21
CA PHE A 584 -36.10 -18.47 11.73
C PHE A 584 -37.09 -18.15 10.61
N GLY A 585 -38.02 -19.06 10.35
CA GLY A 585 -38.97 -18.87 9.26
C GLY A 585 -40.34 -19.45 9.53
N LEU A 586 -41.23 -19.16 8.61
CA LEU A 586 -42.57 -19.75 8.53
C LEU A 586 -42.68 -20.39 7.16
N ASN A 587 -43.23 -21.59 7.06
CA ASN A 587 -43.62 -22.23 5.80
C ASN A 587 -45.11 -22.61 5.85
N ASN A 588 -45.80 -22.59 4.70
CA ASN A 588 -47.21 -22.94 4.57
C ASN A 588 -47.51 -24.39 4.98
N ARG A 589 -46.52 -25.31 4.83
CA ARG A 589 -46.65 -26.72 5.25
C ARG A 589 -45.94 -27.05 6.57
N SER A 590 -44.67 -26.68 6.74
CA SER A 590 -43.92 -27.00 7.97
C SER A 590 -44.08 -26.00 9.12
N GLY A 591 -44.83 -24.92 8.93
CA GLY A 591 -45.10 -23.91 9.95
C GLY A 591 -43.85 -23.15 10.38
N GLN A 592 -43.79 -22.78 11.66
CA GLN A 592 -42.61 -22.12 12.24
C GLN A 592 -41.45 -23.11 12.32
N PHE A 593 -40.25 -22.67 11.96
CA PHE A 593 -39.05 -23.49 12.05
C PHE A 593 -37.84 -22.70 12.55
N LEU A 594 -36.88 -23.44 13.12
CA LEU A 594 -35.51 -23.03 13.41
C LEU A 594 -34.58 -23.95 12.62
N ARG A 595 -33.68 -23.43 11.79
CA ARG A 595 -32.73 -24.25 11.01
C ARG A 595 -31.29 -23.79 11.20
N ASN A 596 -30.34 -24.65 10.85
CA ASN A 596 -28.89 -24.39 10.89
C ASN A 596 -28.33 -24.03 12.28
N ALA A 597 -28.95 -24.49 13.36
CA ALA A 597 -28.37 -24.35 14.69
C ALA A 597 -27.23 -25.35 14.85
N GLY A 598 -25.97 -24.90 14.76
CA GLY A 598 -24.85 -25.83 14.63
C GLY A 598 -23.47 -25.29 14.99
N TYR A 599 -22.47 -26.13 14.78
CA TYR A 599 -21.05 -25.85 15.00
C TYR A 599 -20.25 -26.25 13.76
N TYR A 600 -19.39 -25.33 13.33
CA TYR A 600 -18.39 -25.56 12.30
C TYR A 600 -17.04 -25.88 12.93
N TRP A 601 -16.47 -27.00 12.52
CA TRP A 601 -15.20 -27.51 13.02
C TRP A 601 -14.22 -27.69 11.87
N ALA A 602 -13.17 -26.87 11.85
CA ALA A 602 -12.08 -26.95 10.90
C ALA A 602 -10.77 -27.23 11.67
N PRO A 603 -10.43 -28.51 11.93
CA PRO A 603 -9.24 -28.87 12.70
C PRO A 603 -7.92 -28.68 11.91
N ASN A 604 -7.96 -28.66 10.58
CA ASN A 604 -6.81 -28.43 9.71
C ASN A 604 -7.24 -27.84 8.36
N ASP A 605 -6.27 -27.50 7.51
CA ASP A 605 -6.53 -26.85 6.21
C ASP A 605 -7.16 -27.79 5.17
N TYR A 606 -7.14 -29.10 5.39
CA TYR A 606 -7.59 -30.11 4.43
C TYR A 606 -8.96 -30.71 4.74
N PHE A 607 -9.52 -30.47 5.92
CA PHE A 607 -10.75 -31.11 6.40
C PHE A 607 -11.59 -30.14 7.24
N ASP A 608 -12.89 -30.08 6.99
CA ASP A 608 -13.86 -29.51 7.92
C ASP A 608 -15.09 -30.39 8.07
N VAL A 609 -15.82 -30.12 9.15
CA VAL A 609 -17.11 -30.71 9.45
C VAL A 609 -18.04 -29.62 9.96
N THR A 610 -19.24 -29.58 9.40
CA THR A 610 -20.37 -28.79 9.89
C THR A 610 -21.40 -29.73 10.47
N LEU A 611 -21.74 -29.52 11.74
CA LEU A 611 -22.85 -30.22 12.40
C LEU A 611 -23.95 -29.21 12.66
N SER A 612 -25.17 -29.47 12.21
CA SER A 612 -26.31 -28.57 12.42
C SER A 612 -27.59 -29.31 12.74
N GLY A 613 -28.48 -28.63 13.45
CA GLY A 613 -29.79 -29.10 13.84
C GLY A 613 -30.89 -28.15 13.37
N ASP A 614 -32.00 -28.74 12.93
CA ASP A 614 -33.23 -28.05 12.60
C ASP A 614 -34.39 -28.56 13.46
N TYR A 615 -35.36 -27.70 13.69
CA TYR A 615 -36.60 -27.99 14.39
C TYR A 615 -37.79 -27.35 13.67
N TYR A 616 -38.87 -28.11 13.46
CA TYR A 616 -40.09 -27.67 12.79
C TYR A 616 -41.31 -27.85 13.71
N ARG A 617 -42.22 -26.87 13.72
CA ARG A 617 -43.33 -26.80 14.68
C ARG A 617 -44.66 -27.37 14.17
N ALA A 618 -45.03 -27.19 12.90
CA ALA A 618 -46.36 -27.64 12.43
C ALA A 618 -46.52 -29.16 12.50
N GLU A 619 -45.50 -29.87 12.05
CA GLU A 619 -45.29 -31.28 12.37
C GLU A 619 -44.04 -31.36 13.23
N PRO A 620 -44.18 -31.50 14.57
CA PRO A 620 -43.06 -31.53 15.50
C PRO A 620 -42.01 -32.53 15.04
N SER A 621 -40.90 -32.00 14.53
CA SER A 621 -39.84 -32.80 13.96
C SER A 621 -38.51 -32.10 14.09
N TRP A 622 -37.45 -32.89 14.19
CA TRP A 622 -36.08 -32.38 14.25
C TRP A 622 -35.22 -33.11 13.23
N VAL A 623 -34.25 -32.39 12.68
CA VAL A 623 -33.30 -32.91 11.69
C VAL A 623 -31.90 -32.60 12.14
N LEU A 624 -31.03 -33.60 12.19
CA LEU A 624 -29.59 -33.44 12.35
C LEU A 624 -28.92 -33.57 11.00
N ARG A 625 -28.01 -32.65 10.67
CA ARG A 625 -27.22 -32.67 9.44
C ARG A 625 -25.74 -32.67 9.78
N ALA A 626 -24.99 -33.48 9.05
CA ALA A 626 -23.54 -33.51 9.10
C ALA A 626 -23.00 -33.34 7.69
N GLU A 627 -22.15 -32.34 7.49
CA GLU A 627 -21.45 -32.09 6.23
C GLU A 627 -19.95 -32.05 6.48
N GLY A 628 -19.21 -32.98 5.89
CA GLY A 628 -17.76 -33.01 5.93
C GLY A 628 -17.16 -32.76 4.56
N LEU A 629 -16.24 -31.81 4.45
CA LEU A 629 -15.49 -31.54 3.24
C LEU A 629 -14.02 -31.87 3.48
N TYR A 630 -13.40 -32.58 2.55
CA TYR A 630 -11.96 -32.81 2.58
C TYR A 630 -11.30 -32.56 1.22
N LYS A 631 -10.13 -31.95 1.24
CA LYS A 631 -9.36 -31.65 0.04
C LYS A 631 -7.86 -31.57 0.35
N LEU A 632 -7.11 -32.49 -0.23
CA LEU A 632 -5.65 -32.47 -0.28
C LEU A 632 -5.22 -32.28 -1.74
N LEU A 633 -4.64 -31.12 -2.04
CA LEU A 633 -4.31 -30.71 -3.40
C LEU A 633 -3.49 -31.78 -4.14
N TYR A 634 -3.88 -32.09 -5.38
CA TYR A 634 -3.28 -33.11 -6.24
C TYR A 634 -3.34 -34.56 -5.72
N ARG A 635 -4.06 -34.84 -4.62
CA ARG A 635 -4.17 -36.20 -4.09
C ARG A 635 -5.61 -36.67 -3.91
N LEU A 636 -6.43 -35.94 -3.16
CA LEU A 636 -7.82 -36.33 -2.95
C LEU A 636 -8.72 -35.12 -2.70
N ASP A 637 -9.97 -35.25 -3.09
CA ASP A 637 -11.02 -34.28 -2.86
C ASP A 637 -12.37 -35.00 -2.71
N GLY A 638 -13.23 -34.52 -1.82
CA GLY A 638 -14.53 -35.14 -1.61
C GLY A 638 -15.38 -34.42 -0.58
N ASN A 639 -16.65 -34.81 -0.56
CA ASN A 639 -17.64 -34.36 0.41
C ASN A 639 -18.45 -35.54 0.92
N VAL A 640 -18.93 -35.42 2.16
CA VAL A 640 -19.83 -36.36 2.80
C VAL A 640 -20.93 -35.55 3.45
N ARG A 641 -22.17 -35.78 3.05
CA ARG A 641 -23.37 -35.18 3.61
C ARG A 641 -24.29 -36.28 4.11
N GLY A 642 -24.72 -36.16 5.34
CA GLY A 642 -25.72 -37.06 5.92
C GLY A 642 -26.75 -36.25 6.66
N SER A 643 -28.00 -36.71 6.64
CA SER A 643 -29.02 -36.17 7.51
C SER A 643 -29.88 -37.26 8.14
N PHE A 644 -30.37 -36.96 9.34
CA PHE A 644 -31.27 -37.81 10.11
C PHE A 644 -32.44 -36.95 10.58
N ALA A 645 -33.66 -37.34 10.26
CA ALA A 645 -34.89 -36.65 10.58
C ALA A 645 -35.79 -37.55 11.42
N ARG A 646 -36.34 -37.01 12.49
CA ARG A 646 -37.36 -37.67 13.32
C ARG A 646 -38.62 -36.83 13.36
N ASN A 647 -39.76 -37.43 13.03
CA ASN A 647 -41.07 -36.81 13.20
C ASN A 647 -41.73 -37.36 14.45
N GLU A 648 -41.94 -36.51 15.46
CA GLU A 648 -42.47 -36.92 16.76
C GLU A 648 -43.96 -37.27 16.69
N ARG A 649 -44.70 -36.76 15.70
CA ARG A 649 -46.12 -37.09 15.49
C ARG A 649 -46.32 -38.49 14.92
N THR A 650 -45.51 -38.87 13.93
CA THR A 650 -45.61 -40.18 13.26
C THR A 650 -44.67 -41.23 13.84
N GLN A 651 -43.73 -40.84 14.72
CA GLN A 651 -42.62 -41.68 15.19
C GLN A 651 -41.79 -42.27 14.04
N SER A 652 -41.74 -41.59 12.89
CA SER A 652 -40.93 -42.01 11.75
C SER A 652 -39.49 -41.51 11.89
N GLU A 653 -38.54 -42.38 11.54
CA GLU A 653 -37.11 -42.08 11.51
C GLU A 653 -36.62 -42.23 10.07
N ASP A 654 -36.18 -41.12 9.50
CA ASP A 654 -35.75 -41.05 8.11
C ASP A 654 -34.32 -40.50 8.03
N TRP A 655 -33.56 -40.99 7.07
CA TRP A 655 -32.18 -40.53 6.84
C TRP A 655 -31.84 -40.49 5.36
N ASP A 656 -30.79 -39.73 5.04
CA ASP A 656 -30.09 -39.76 3.77
C ASP A 656 -28.59 -39.68 3.94
N PHE A 657 -27.87 -40.22 2.96
CA PHE A 657 -26.43 -40.19 2.90
C PHE A 657 -25.96 -39.97 1.47
N VAL A 658 -25.25 -38.88 1.25
CA VAL A 658 -24.66 -38.49 -0.02
C VAL A 658 -23.17 -38.29 0.18
N ALA A 659 -22.33 -39.00 -0.55
CA ALA A 659 -20.90 -38.78 -0.53
C ALA A 659 -20.33 -38.75 -1.94
N SER A 660 -19.33 -37.92 -2.17
CA SER A 660 -18.49 -37.97 -3.36
C SER A 660 -17.02 -37.97 -2.94
N HIS A 661 -16.22 -38.74 -3.65
CA HIS A 661 -14.81 -38.92 -3.37
C HIS A 661 -14.07 -39.07 -4.70
N GLN A 662 -12.97 -38.36 -4.82
CA GLN A 662 -12.05 -38.47 -5.92
C GLN A 662 -10.64 -38.51 -5.36
N GLN A 663 -9.84 -39.47 -5.82
CA GLN A 663 -8.46 -39.62 -5.38
C GLN A 663 -7.57 -40.00 -6.55
N GLU A 664 -6.51 -39.25 -6.72
CA GLU A 664 -5.38 -39.56 -7.57
C GLU A 664 -4.32 -40.27 -6.71
N LEU A 665 -4.31 -41.61 -6.76
CA LEU A 665 -3.34 -42.43 -6.03
C LEU A 665 -1.95 -42.28 -6.65
N THR A 666 -1.90 -42.23 -7.99
CA THR A 666 -0.73 -41.88 -8.81
C THR A 666 -1.21 -41.18 -10.09
N PRO A 667 -0.36 -40.51 -10.89
CA PRO A 667 -0.77 -39.94 -12.18
C PRO A 667 -1.35 -40.95 -13.19
N ARG A 668 -1.17 -42.25 -12.91
CA ARG A 668 -1.69 -43.37 -13.69
C ARG A 668 -2.86 -44.07 -13.01
N THR A 669 -3.19 -43.74 -11.76
CA THR A 669 -4.19 -44.46 -10.95
C THR A 669 -5.19 -43.50 -10.33
N ARG A 670 -6.46 -43.66 -10.69
CA ARG A 670 -7.56 -42.83 -10.20
C ARG A 670 -8.65 -43.68 -9.56
N LEU A 671 -9.13 -43.22 -8.42
CA LEU A 671 -10.31 -43.76 -7.74
C LEU A 671 -11.38 -42.66 -7.70
N THR A 672 -12.59 -42.99 -8.11
CA THR A 672 -13.78 -42.13 -7.94
C THR A 672 -14.88 -42.91 -7.27
N ALA A 673 -15.56 -42.32 -6.31
CA ALA A 673 -16.70 -42.93 -5.64
C ALA A 673 -17.80 -41.90 -5.41
N ASN A 674 -19.05 -42.32 -5.59
CA ASN A 674 -20.25 -41.56 -5.35
C ASN A 674 -21.24 -42.46 -4.61
N ALA A 675 -21.81 -41.97 -3.53
CA ALA A 675 -22.83 -42.64 -2.73
C ALA A 675 -24.06 -41.75 -2.68
N ASN A 676 -25.23 -42.34 -2.89
CA ASN A 676 -26.51 -41.66 -2.74
C ASN A 676 -27.55 -42.67 -2.24
N PHE A 677 -27.94 -42.51 -0.98
CA PHE A 677 -28.85 -43.39 -0.28
C PHE A 677 -29.92 -42.57 0.44
N VAL A 678 -31.13 -43.08 0.43
CA VAL A 678 -32.27 -42.54 1.19
C VAL A 678 -32.97 -43.70 1.90
N SER A 679 -33.45 -43.43 3.11
CA SER A 679 -34.25 -44.35 3.92
C SER A 679 -35.58 -44.74 3.25
N SER A 680 -36.35 -43.75 2.80
CA SER A 680 -37.67 -43.93 2.20
C SER A 680 -37.92 -42.98 1.04
N ARG A 681 -38.80 -43.38 0.12
CA ARG A 681 -39.29 -42.52 -0.97
C ARG A 681 -40.03 -41.30 -0.43
N ASP A 682 -40.85 -41.51 0.59
CA ASP A 682 -41.69 -40.47 1.19
C ASP A 682 -40.80 -39.38 1.78
N TYR A 683 -39.72 -39.74 2.46
CA TYR A 683 -38.70 -38.79 2.90
C TYR A 683 -38.02 -38.07 1.72
N GLY A 684 -37.66 -38.81 0.68
CA GLY A 684 -37.04 -38.26 -0.53
C GLY A 684 -37.87 -37.17 -1.22
N THR A 685 -39.20 -37.30 -1.21
CA THR A 685 -40.15 -36.41 -1.89
C THR A 685 -40.82 -35.38 -0.98
N SER A 686 -40.62 -35.48 0.34
CA SER A 686 -41.19 -34.59 1.35
C SER A 686 -40.64 -33.17 1.28
N ASP A 687 -41.52 -32.19 1.52
CA ASP A 687 -41.17 -30.77 1.71
C ASP A 687 -41.13 -30.33 3.18
N LEU A 688 -41.45 -31.23 4.11
CA LEU A 688 -41.47 -30.92 5.54
C LEU A 688 -40.08 -30.55 6.07
N PHE A 689 -39.03 -31.21 5.55
CA PHE A 689 -37.66 -31.16 6.06
C PHE A 689 -36.72 -30.20 5.30
N GLY A 690 -37.28 -29.22 4.58
CA GLY A 690 -36.47 -28.21 3.89
C GLY A 690 -35.60 -28.78 2.75
N ARG A 691 -36.12 -29.75 2.00
CA ARG A 691 -35.43 -30.31 0.82
C ARG A 691 -35.76 -29.49 -0.43
N PRO A 692 -34.77 -29.09 -1.24
CA PRO A 692 -35.02 -28.35 -2.48
C PRO A 692 -35.77 -29.22 -3.50
N ILE A 693 -36.47 -28.58 -4.43
CA ILE A 693 -37.30 -29.28 -5.42
C ILE A 693 -36.49 -30.25 -6.28
N SER A 694 -35.23 -29.90 -6.59
CA SER A 694 -34.31 -30.71 -7.38
C SER A 694 -34.03 -32.09 -6.78
N GLN A 695 -33.99 -32.18 -5.44
CA GLN A 695 -33.83 -33.43 -4.73
C GLN A 695 -35.15 -34.21 -4.66
N ARG A 696 -36.27 -33.51 -4.47
CA ARG A 696 -37.61 -34.11 -4.35
C ARG A 696 -38.12 -34.76 -5.63
N VAL A 697 -37.75 -34.22 -6.79
CA VAL A 697 -38.11 -34.80 -8.09
C VAL A 697 -37.16 -35.91 -8.55
N ASN A 698 -36.09 -36.17 -7.80
CA ASN A 698 -35.12 -37.19 -8.18
C ASN A 698 -35.63 -38.61 -7.84
N ARG A 699 -36.09 -39.31 -8.87
CA ARG A 699 -36.56 -40.70 -8.77
C ARG A 699 -35.43 -41.74 -8.72
N PHE A 700 -34.27 -41.45 -9.29
CA PHE A 700 -33.20 -42.43 -9.48
C PHE A 700 -32.00 -42.12 -8.58
N LEU A 701 -31.70 -43.04 -7.66
CA LEU A 701 -30.50 -42.94 -6.81
C LEU A 701 -29.39 -43.78 -7.42
N ARG A 702 -28.27 -43.14 -7.75
CA ARG A 702 -27.09 -43.79 -8.31
C ARG A 702 -25.93 -43.69 -7.34
N SER A 703 -25.36 -44.84 -7.01
CA SER A 703 -24.10 -44.96 -6.28
C SER A 703 -23.11 -45.70 -7.16
N SER A 704 -21.86 -45.25 -7.22
CA SER A 704 -20.83 -45.87 -8.04
C SER A 704 -19.46 -45.76 -7.40
N MET A 705 -18.59 -46.71 -7.73
CA MET A 705 -17.18 -46.69 -7.41
C MET A 705 -16.43 -47.15 -8.65
N ALA A 706 -15.50 -46.34 -9.15
CA ALA A 706 -14.70 -46.65 -10.31
C ALA A 706 -13.22 -46.48 -9.98
N PHE A 707 -12.44 -47.48 -10.37
CA PHE A 707 -11.00 -47.53 -10.24
C PHE A 707 -10.41 -47.68 -11.64
N SER A 708 -9.45 -46.84 -12.00
CA SER A 708 -8.72 -46.94 -13.25
C SER A 708 -7.22 -46.88 -13.01
N HIS A 709 -6.49 -47.72 -13.72
CA HIS A 709 -5.04 -47.80 -13.70
C HIS A 709 -4.50 -47.92 -15.13
N SER A 710 -3.67 -46.98 -15.56
CA SER A 710 -3.03 -46.99 -16.88
C SER A 710 -1.55 -47.35 -16.76
N ALA A 711 -1.22 -48.63 -16.98
CA ALA A 711 0.15 -49.07 -17.17
C ALA A 711 0.55 -48.99 -18.66
N GLU A 712 1.85 -48.94 -18.94
CA GLU A 712 2.37 -48.91 -20.33
C GLU A 712 2.04 -50.20 -21.10
N TRP A 713 1.78 -51.30 -20.39
CA TRP A 713 1.48 -52.61 -20.97
C TRP A 713 -0.01 -52.98 -20.92
N ALA A 714 -0.84 -52.29 -20.11
CA ALA A 714 -2.28 -52.52 -20.02
C ALA A 714 -3.00 -51.34 -19.34
N SER A 715 -4.24 -51.08 -19.74
CA SER A 715 -5.18 -50.28 -18.97
C SER A 715 -6.17 -51.19 -18.25
N LEU A 716 -6.25 -51.04 -16.94
CA LEU A 716 -7.21 -51.71 -16.07
C LEU A 716 -8.28 -50.70 -15.67
N SER A 717 -9.55 -51.09 -15.78
CA SER A 717 -10.65 -50.35 -15.18
C SER A 717 -11.60 -51.31 -14.49
N ALA A 718 -11.96 -50.99 -13.26
CA ALA A 718 -12.95 -51.71 -12.48
C ALA A 718 -14.02 -50.71 -12.05
N TYR A 719 -15.28 -51.08 -12.20
CA TYR A 719 -16.38 -50.27 -11.69
C TYR A 719 -17.45 -51.13 -11.04
N VAL A 720 -18.05 -50.56 -10.02
CA VAL A 720 -19.22 -51.04 -9.32
C VAL A 720 -20.23 -49.91 -9.38
N ASP A 721 -21.47 -50.20 -9.74
CA ASP A 721 -22.54 -49.22 -9.64
C ASP A 721 -23.83 -49.87 -9.19
N ARG A 722 -24.67 -49.05 -8.56
CA ARG A 722 -25.98 -49.39 -8.05
C ARG A 722 -26.92 -48.26 -8.44
N SER A 723 -27.97 -48.58 -9.17
CA SER A 723 -29.07 -47.69 -9.49
C SER A 723 -30.34 -48.21 -8.81
N GLN A 724 -31.00 -47.36 -8.03
CA GLN A 724 -32.28 -47.64 -7.38
C GLN A 724 -33.35 -46.70 -7.94
N ASP A 725 -34.50 -47.26 -8.30
CA ASP A 725 -35.68 -46.49 -8.69
C ASP A 725 -36.67 -46.48 -7.53
N LEU A 726 -37.01 -45.28 -7.05
CA LEU A 726 -37.92 -45.10 -5.92
C LEU A 726 -39.40 -45.30 -6.28
N ASP A 727 -39.77 -45.34 -7.57
CA ASP A 727 -41.17 -45.50 -8.03
C ASP A 727 -41.45 -46.87 -8.70
N ALA A 728 -40.51 -47.81 -8.72
CA ALA A 728 -40.64 -49.07 -9.48
C ALA A 728 -41.94 -49.85 -9.17
N ASP A 729 -42.40 -49.79 -7.92
CA ASP A 729 -43.55 -50.55 -7.42
C ASP A 729 -44.89 -49.89 -7.76
N ARG A 730 -44.92 -48.58 -8.05
CA ARG A 730 -46.15 -47.86 -8.44
C ARG A 730 -46.76 -48.38 -9.73
N PHE A 731 -45.95 -48.97 -10.61
CA PHE A 731 -46.42 -49.54 -11.88
C PHE A 731 -47.17 -50.87 -11.70
N ILE A 732 -47.14 -51.46 -10.50
CA ILE A 732 -47.89 -52.68 -10.15
C ILE A 732 -49.16 -52.31 -9.33
N ALA A 733 -49.30 -51.08 -8.87
CA ALA A 733 -50.54 -50.62 -8.24
C ALA A 733 -51.63 -50.37 -9.29
N ASP A 734 -52.91 -50.51 -8.91
CA ASP A 734 -54.04 -50.18 -9.77
C ASP A 734 -53.99 -48.68 -10.15
N PRO A 735 -53.85 -48.33 -11.45
CA PRO A 735 -53.66 -46.95 -11.88
C PRO A 735 -54.87 -46.04 -11.63
N ASP A 736 -56.08 -46.62 -11.58
CA ASP A 736 -57.33 -45.87 -11.67
C ASP A 736 -58.03 -45.73 -10.30
N GLY A 737 -57.60 -46.51 -9.30
CA GLY A 737 -58.07 -46.41 -7.91
C GLY A 737 -59.56 -46.69 -7.71
N THR A 738 -60.26 -47.17 -8.74
CA THR A 738 -61.71 -47.46 -8.70
C THR A 738 -61.97 -48.92 -8.36
N GLY A 739 -61.58 -49.32 -7.15
CA GLY A 739 -62.09 -50.51 -6.46
C GLY A 739 -61.40 -51.86 -6.70
N PRO A 740 -61.61 -52.84 -5.81
CA PRO A 740 -60.47 -53.55 -5.25
C PRO A 740 -60.44 -55.06 -5.46
N LEU A 741 -61.28 -55.60 -6.33
CA LEU A 741 -61.43 -57.06 -6.47
C LEU A 741 -60.54 -57.69 -7.56
N GLN A 742 -59.95 -56.89 -8.46
CA GLN A 742 -59.28 -57.40 -9.68
C GLN A 742 -57.87 -56.84 -9.95
N GLY A 743 -57.17 -56.26 -8.96
CA GLY A 743 -55.78 -55.76 -9.13
C GLY A 743 -54.84 -56.76 -9.83
N PRO A 744 -53.64 -56.38 -10.29
CA PRO A 744 -52.85 -57.24 -11.20
C PRO A 744 -52.68 -58.68 -10.68
N PRO A 745 -52.77 -59.70 -11.57
CA PRO A 745 -52.74 -61.10 -11.16
C PRO A 745 -51.44 -61.44 -10.42
N PRO A 746 -51.47 -62.35 -9.42
CA PRO A 746 -50.26 -62.87 -8.79
C PRO A 746 -49.24 -63.35 -9.82
N GLY A 747 -47.98 -62.97 -9.62
CA GLY A 747 -46.89 -63.19 -10.57
C GLY A 747 -46.63 -62.05 -11.56
N THR A 748 -47.45 -61.00 -11.60
CA THR A 748 -47.18 -59.78 -12.40
C THR A 748 -45.91 -59.10 -11.89
N VAL A 749 -44.95 -58.84 -12.77
CA VAL A 749 -43.63 -58.29 -12.41
C VAL A 749 -43.57 -56.81 -12.80
N ALA A 750 -42.90 -55.99 -11.98
CA ALA A 750 -42.63 -54.59 -12.29
C ALA A 750 -41.92 -54.45 -13.65
N SER A 751 -42.31 -53.44 -14.41
CA SER A 751 -41.66 -53.09 -15.67
C SER A 751 -40.25 -52.50 -15.45
N GLN A 752 -40.01 -51.87 -14.30
CA GLN A 752 -38.75 -51.26 -13.91
C GLN A 752 -38.10 -52.02 -12.74
N TYR A 753 -36.77 -51.94 -12.65
CA TYR A 753 -36.02 -52.54 -11.56
C TYR A 753 -36.13 -51.67 -10.31
N SER A 754 -36.46 -52.27 -9.17
CA SER A 754 -36.34 -51.58 -7.87
C SER A 754 -34.88 -51.25 -7.57
N THR A 755 -33.95 -52.16 -7.89
CA THR A 755 -32.51 -51.94 -7.80
C THR A 755 -31.80 -52.74 -8.89
N PHE A 756 -30.84 -52.11 -9.56
CA PHE A 756 -29.93 -52.74 -10.50
C PHE A 756 -28.49 -52.42 -10.09
N ALA A 757 -27.62 -53.41 -10.05
CA ALA A 757 -26.21 -53.21 -9.69
C ALA A 757 -25.26 -53.98 -10.60
N ASN A 758 -24.15 -53.36 -10.99
CA ASN A 758 -23.00 -54.03 -11.59
C ASN A 758 -21.98 -54.34 -10.49
N LEU A 759 -21.63 -55.62 -10.28
CA LEU A 759 -20.93 -56.11 -9.09
C LEU A 759 -19.89 -57.21 -9.40
N PRO A 760 -18.58 -56.94 -9.36
CA PRO A 760 -17.88 -55.86 -10.04
C PRO A 760 -17.80 -56.08 -11.56
N ASN A 761 -17.62 -55.00 -12.32
CA ASN A 761 -17.27 -55.07 -13.74
C ASN A 761 -15.81 -54.63 -13.93
N VAL A 762 -14.96 -55.56 -14.37
CA VAL A 762 -13.52 -55.35 -14.52
C VAL A 762 -13.16 -55.54 -15.98
N SER A 763 -12.45 -54.59 -16.55
CA SER A 763 -11.93 -54.68 -17.91
C SER A 763 -10.44 -54.35 -17.97
N ILE A 764 -9.72 -55.13 -18.76
CA ILE A 764 -8.30 -54.98 -19.03
C ILE A 764 -8.16 -54.82 -20.53
N ALA A 765 -7.59 -53.71 -20.99
CA ALA A 765 -7.27 -53.51 -22.40
C ALA A 765 -5.77 -53.43 -22.57
N PHE A 766 -5.23 -54.18 -23.53
CA PHE A 766 -3.82 -54.14 -23.88
C PHE A 766 -3.60 -53.07 -24.96
N PRO A 767 -2.48 -52.32 -24.93
CA PRO A 767 -2.17 -51.32 -25.95
C PRO A 767 -2.17 -51.95 -27.34
N THR A 768 -2.74 -51.23 -28.30
CA THR A 768 -2.73 -51.70 -29.68
C THR A 768 -1.31 -51.70 -30.23
N ARG A 769 -0.93 -52.80 -30.88
CA ARG A 769 0.38 -52.93 -31.54
C ARG A 769 0.17 -53.28 -33.00
N THR A 770 1.04 -52.79 -33.87
CA THR A 770 0.97 -53.17 -35.28
C THR A 770 1.45 -54.61 -35.43
N LEU A 771 0.76 -55.41 -36.23
CA LEU A 771 1.14 -56.80 -36.54
C LEU A 771 2.56 -56.87 -37.06
N GLY A 772 2.95 -55.95 -37.95
CA GLY A 772 4.32 -55.87 -38.46
C GLY A 772 5.40 -55.67 -37.38
N SER A 773 5.07 -55.04 -36.24
CA SER A 773 6.05 -54.81 -35.16
C SER A 773 6.32 -56.03 -34.27
N LEU A 774 5.50 -57.09 -34.40
CA LEU A 774 5.62 -58.30 -33.59
C LEU A 774 6.95 -59.00 -33.88
N PRO A 775 7.70 -59.45 -32.85
CA PRO A 775 8.99 -60.12 -33.03
C PRO A 775 8.95 -61.32 -33.99
N LEU A 776 7.83 -62.05 -34.01
CA LEU A 776 7.61 -63.21 -34.90
C LEU A 776 7.55 -62.85 -36.40
N LEU A 777 7.16 -61.62 -36.74
CA LEU A 777 6.96 -61.17 -38.13
C LEU A 777 8.12 -60.32 -38.67
N ARG A 778 9.08 -59.93 -37.82
CA ARG A 778 10.26 -59.14 -38.21
C ARG A 778 11.12 -59.89 -39.23
N GLY A 779 11.58 -59.19 -40.26
CA GLY A 779 12.38 -59.72 -41.36
C GLY A 779 11.59 -60.47 -42.44
N THR A 780 10.27 -60.63 -42.27
CA THR A 780 9.41 -61.32 -43.27
C THR A 780 8.75 -60.33 -44.22
N ARG A 781 8.26 -60.79 -45.38
CA ARG A 781 7.45 -59.95 -46.29
C ARG A 781 6.16 -59.44 -45.64
N LEU A 782 5.68 -60.14 -44.61
CA LEU A 782 4.48 -59.79 -43.85
C LEU A 782 4.70 -58.60 -42.91
N GLU A 783 5.94 -58.32 -42.51
CA GLU A 783 6.30 -57.14 -41.71
C GLU A 783 5.78 -55.86 -42.34
N LYS A 784 6.11 -55.64 -43.62
CA LYS A 784 5.70 -54.45 -44.39
C LYS A 784 4.21 -54.48 -44.73
N ALA A 785 3.66 -55.65 -45.06
CA ALA A 785 2.26 -55.78 -45.46
C ALA A 785 1.28 -55.50 -44.31
N LEU A 786 1.66 -55.84 -43.07
CA LEU A 786 0.87 -55.68 -41.86
C LEU A 786 1.38 -54.56 -40.95
N ALA A 787 2.23 -53.68 -41.47
CA ALA A 787 2.81 -52.56 -40.72
C ALA A 787 1.75 -51.55 -40.25
N THR A 788 0.62 -51.45 -40.95
CA THR A 788 -0.50 -50.54 -40.62
C THR A 788 -1.69 -51.25 -39.95
N THR A 789 -1.61 -52.57 -39.77
CA THR A 789 -2.68 -53.36 -39.15
C THR A 789 -2.47 -53.42 -37.65
N TYR A 790 -3.36 -52.77 -36.90
CA TYR A 790 -3.36 -52.74 -35.44
C TYR A 790 -4.11 -53.94 -34.87
N LEU A 791 -3.49 -54.64 -33.93
CA LEU A 791 -4.13 -55.63 -33.07
C LEU A 791 -4.45 -55.02 -31.72
N GLY A 792 -5.68 -55.24 -31.26
CA GLY A 792 -6.15 -54.94 -29.91
C GLY A 792 -6.62 -56.21 -29.22
N LEU A 793 -6.34 -56.31 -27.92
CA LEU A 793 -6.83 -57.38 -27.06
C LEU A 793 -7.49 -56.74 -25.84
N GLY A 794 -8.69 -57.19 -25.51
CA GLY A 794 -9.41 -56.76 -24.31
C GLY A 794 -10.05 -57.94 -23.61
N SER A 795 -9.96 -57.96 -22.29
CA SER A 795 -10.63 -58.92 -21.42
C SER A 795 -11.60 -58.19 -20.52
N ARG A 796 -12.78 -58.76 -20.28
CA ARG A 796 -13.79 -58.17 -19.41
C ARG A 796 -14.47 -59.25 -18.58
N PHE A 797 -14.55 -59.03 -17.28
CA PHE A 797 -15.43 -59.74 -16.38
C PHE A 797 -16.59 -58.80 -16.02
N ALA A 798 -17.83 -59.26 -16.15
CA ALA A 798 -18.99 -58.49 -15.73
C ALA A 798 -19.88 -59.38 -14.88
N ALA A 799 -20.38 -58.82 -13.78
CA ALA A 799 -21.42 -59.43 -13.00
C ALA A 799 -22.48 -58.39 -12.63
N THR A 800 -23.74 -58.81 -12.60
CA THR A 800 -24.89 -57.93 -12.40
C THR A 800 -25.88 -58.56 -11.44
N ARG A 801 -26.54 -57.72 -10.65
CA ARG A 801 -27.59 -58.11 -9.72
C ARG A 801 -28.80 -57.21 -9.93
N GLU A 802 -29.94 -57.81 -10.14
CA GLU A 802 -31.19 -57.14 -10.47
C GLU A 802 -32.25 -57.53 -9.45
N LYS A 803 -32.99 -56.55 -8.92
CA LYS A 803 -34.08 -56.77 -7.99
C LYS A 803 -35.37 -56.20 -8.59
N ARG A 804 -36.38 -57.04 -8.79
CA ARG A 804 -37.70 -56.62 -9.29
C ARG A 804 -38.79 -56.99 -8.31
N ALA A 805 -39.72 -56.07 -8.09
CA ALA A 805 -40.96 -56.39 -7.39
C ALA A 805 -41.88 -57.21 -8.29
N TYR A 806 -42.66 -58.10 -7.69
CA TYR A 806 -43.74 -58.84 -8.33
C TYR A 806 -44.92 -58.99 -7.37
N VAL A 807 -46.11 -59.22 -7.90
CA VAL A 807 -47.30 -59.49 -7.07
C VAL A 807 -47.16 -60.86 -6.42
N ALA A 808 -46.86 -60.91 -5.12
CA ALA A 808 -46.80 -62.15 -4.35
C ALA A 808 -48.19 -62.66 -3.96
N GLY A 809 -49.15 -61.76 -3.76
CA GLY A 809 -50.53 -62.09 -3.39
C GLY A 809 -51.40 -60.85 -3.20
N ARG A 810 -52.57 -61.03 -2.60
CA ARG A 810 -53.48 -59.95 -2.21
C ARG A 810 -53.90 -60.14 -0.76
N ALA A 811 -53.95 -59.05 0.00
CA ALA A 811 -54.47 -59.05 1.36
C ALA A 811 -55.84 -58.35 1.36
N TYR A 812 -56.87 -59.04 1.84
CA TYR A 812 -58.24 -58.55 1.87
C TYR A 812 -58.53 -57.89 3.21
N PHE A 813 -59.20 -56.74 3.20
CA PHE A 813 -59.66 -56.04 4.40
C PHE A 813 -61.05 -55.44 4.13
N THR A 814 -61.72 -54.98 5.19
CA THR A 814 -63.00 -54.29 5.05
C THR A 814 -62.75 -52.80 5.19
N ASP A 815 -63.20 -52.00 4.22
CA ASP A 815 -63.03 -50.56 4.25
C ASP A 815 -63.89 -49.89 5.36
N VAL A 816 -63.72 -48.58 5.53
CA VAL A 816 -64.43 -47.78 6.55
C VAL A 816 -65.96 -47.77 6.34
N PHE A 817 -66.44 -48.22 5.17
CA PHE A 817 -67.85 -48.31 4.80
C PHE A 817 -68.40 -49.75 4.81
N GLY A 818 -67.62 -50.73 5.31
CA GLY A 818 -68.06 -52.12 5.40
C GLY A 818 -67.94 -52.91 4.09
N GLN A 819 -67.31 -52.35 3.05
CA GLN A 819 -67.13 -53.01 1.76
C GLN A 819 -65.84 -53.85 1.74
N PRO A 820 -65.84 -55.03 1.09
CA PRO A 820 -64.63 -55.82 0.91
C PRO A 820 -63.66 -55.12 -0.04
N ASP A 821 -62.45 -54.87 0.46
CA ASP A 821 -61.32 -54.24 -0.22
C ASP A 821 -60.11 -55.19 -0.23
N SER A 822 -59.14 -54.98 -1.12
CA SER A 822 -57.90 -55.74 -1.18
C SER A 822 -56.71 -54.87 -1.57
N THR A 823 -55.57 -55.14 -0.94
CA THR A 823 -54.28 -54.51 -1.27
C THR A 823 -53.32 -55.53 -1.87
N THR A 824 -52.54 -55.10 -2.86
CA THR A 824 -51.54 -55.93 -3.53
C THR A 824 -50.34 -56.15 -2.62
N VAL A 825 -50.02 -57.41 -2.31
CA VAL A 825 -48.81 -57.78 -1.58
C VAL A 825 -47.67 -57.96 -2.59
N LEU A 826 -46.62 -57.17 -2.44
CA LEU A 826 -45.44 -57.23 -3.30
C LEU A 826 -44.38 -58.16 -2.69
N GLY A 827 -43.87 -59.08 -3.51
CA GLY A 827 -42.66 -59.85 -3.24
C GLY A 827 -41.51 -59.36 -4.12
N GLU A 828 -40.30 -59.81 -3.83
CA GLU A 828 -39.10 -59.39 -4.57
C GLU A 828 -38.37 -60.58 -5.18
N ARG A 829 -38.01 -60.47 -6.46
CA ARG A 829 -37.21 -61.45 -7.18
C ARG A 829 -35.83 -60.89 -7.45
N VAL A 830 -34.80 -61.62 -7.02
CA VAL A 830 -33.39 -61.29 -7.27
C VAL A 830 -32.87 -62.16 -8.42
N SER A 831 -32.21 -61.54 -9.40
CA SER A 831 -31.52 -62.19 -10.51
C SER A 831 -30.06 -61.79 -10.47
N GLU A 832 -29.15 -62.77 -10.53
CA GLU A 832 -27.70 -62.54 -10.55
C GLU A 832 -27.11 -63.18 -11.80
N ARG A 833 -26.27 -62.41 -12.50
CA ARG A 833 -25.59 -62.85 -13.72
C ARG A 833 -24.10 -62.61 -13.63
N TRP A 834 -23.27 -63.47 -14.20
CA TRP A 834 -21.84 -63.21 -14.39
C TRP A 834 -21.29 -63.80 -15.69
N GLY A 835 -20.21 -63.21 -16.20
CA GLY A 835 -19.59 -63.67 -17.43
C GLY A 835 -18.23 -63.05 -17.67
N PHE A 836 -17.49 -63.68 -18.57
CA PHE A 836 -16.15 -63.29 -18.96
C PHE A 836 -16.03 -63.25 -20.48
N SER A 837 -15.57 -62.14 -21.06
CA SER A 837 -15.39 -61.98 -22.50
C SER A 837 -13.97 -61.57 -22.85
N ASN A 838 -13.42 -62.15 -23.90
CA ASN A 838 -12.17 -61.75 -24.52
C ASN A 838 -12.42 -61.34 -25.96
N THR A 839 -12.05 -60.11 -26.29
CA THR A 839 -12.19 -59.54 -27.62
C THR A 839 -10.81 -59.37 -28.23
N LEU A 840 -10.61 -59.96 -29.40
CA LEU A 840 -9.48 -59.74 -30.29
C LEU A 840 -9.96 -58.91 -31.47
N SER A 841 -9.37 -57.74 -31.68
CA SER A 841 -9.69 -56.86 -32.81
C SER A 841 -8.48 -56.64 -33.70
N ALA A 842 -8.63 -56.80 -35.01
CA ALA A 842 -7.64 -56.43 -36.01
C ALA A 842 -8.22 -55.33 -36.90
N SER A 843 -7.59 -54.17 -36.95
CA SER A 843 -8.06 -53.04 -37.77
C SER A 843 -6.93 -52.42 -38.58
N ASP A 844 -7.21 -52.00 -39.79
CA ASP A 844 -6.29 -51.26 -40.65
C ASP A 844 -6.94 -49.94 -41.07
N GLN A 845 -6.13 -48.91 -41.33
CA GLN A 845 -6.60 -47.65 -41.88
C GLN A 845 -5.64 -47.19 -42.97
N ARG A 846 -6.13 -47.16 -44.21
CA ARG A 846 -5.32 -46.79 -45.38
C ARG A 846 -6.02 -45.73 -46.20
N ARG A 847 -5.26 -44.75 -46.67
CA ARG A 847 -5.74 -43.75 -47.63
C ARG A 847 -5.41 -44.22 -49.04
N ALA A 848 -6.37 -44.88 -49.68
CA ALA A 848 -6.28 -45.29 -51.07
C ALA A 848 -6.43 -44.07 -52.00
N PHE A 849 -5.65 -44.05 -53.08
CA PHE A 849 -5.69 -43.03 -54.14
C PHE A 849 -5.50 -41.57 -53.67
N GLY A 850 -5.08 -41.34 -52.41
CA GLY A 850 -4.89 -40.00 -51.86
C GLY A 850 -6.19 -39.27 -51.45
N TRP A 851 -7.37 -39.89 -51.56
CA TRP A 851 -8.65 -39.24 -51.20
C TRP A 851 -9.68 -40.20 -50.58
N LEU A 852 -9.54 -41.50 -50.79
CA LEU A 852 -10.44 -42.52 -50.26
C LEU A 852 -9.86 -43.15 -48.99
N ASN A 853 -10.52 -42.97 -47.87
CA ASN A 853 -10.13 -43.65 -46.63
C ASN A 853 -10.83 -45.00 -46.57
N LEU A 854 -10.05 -46.08 -46.50
CA LEU A 854 -10.51 -47.44 -46.32
C LEU A 854 -10.09 -47.95 -44.94
N GLY A 855 -11.00 -48.59 -44.23
CA GLY A 855 -10.77 -49.12 -42.90
C GLY A 855 -11.42 -50.48 -42.69
N PRO A 856 -10.78 -51.60 -43.08
CA PRO A 856 -11.23 -52.93 -42.70
C PRO A 856 -10.97 -53.18 -41.21
N GLN A 857 -11.91 -53.85 -40.57
CA GLN A 857 -11.89 -54.26 -39.17
C GLN A 857 -12.42 -55.69 -39.06
N PHE A 858 -11.76 -56.50 -38.23
CA PHE A 858 -12.19 -57.84 -37.88
C PHE A 858 -12.19 -57.96 -36.36
N ASP A 859 -13.30 -58.41 -35.79
CA ASP A 859 -13.47 -58.58 -34.36
C ASP A 859 -13.86 -60.03 -34.06
N ALA A 860 -13.11 -60.70 -33.20
CA ALA A 860 -13.42 -62.01 -32.66
C ALA A 860 -13.66 -61.91 -31.16
N ASN A 861 -14.74 -62.51 -30.67
CA ASN A 861 -15.16 -62.45 -29.28
C ASN A 861 -15.36 -63.86 -28.74
N ALA A 862 -14.68 -64.21 -27.65
CA ALA A 862 -14.85 -65.46 -26.91
C ALA A 862 -15.39 -65.15 -25.53
N VAL A 863 -16.55 -65.73 -25.19
CA VAL A 863 -17.31 -65.40 -23.98
C VAL A 863 -17.66 -66.66 -23.21
N VAL A 864 -17.60 -66.59 -21.87
CA VAL A 864 -18.12 -67.61 -20.95
C VAL A 864 -19.27 -67.00 -20.17
N PHE A 865 -20.44 -67.61 -20.28
CA PHE A 865 -21.66 -67.22 -19.55
C PHE A 865 -21.89 -68.13 -18.34
N ASP A 866 -22.37 -67.55 -17.25
CA ASP A 866 -22.86 -68.26 -16.06
C ASP A 866 -23.90 -69.35 -16.35
N PHE A 867 -24.91 -69.04 -17.16
CA PHE A 867 -25.89 -69.98 -17.68
C PHE A 867 -26.48 -69.54 -19.01
N ASP A 868 -26.96 -70.51 -19.78
CA ASP A 868 -27.70 -70.28 -21.03
C ASP A 868 -29.23 -70.35 -20.83
N ALA A 869 -29.99 -69.99 -21.86
CA ALA A 869 -31.46 -70.08 -21.85
C ALA A 869 -32.00 -71.51 -21.69
N LEU A 870 -31.15 -72.53 -21.79
CA LEU A 870 -31.48 -73.94 -21.58
C LEU A 870 -31.15 -74.41 -20.15
N GLY A 871 -30.69 -73.51 -19.27
CA GLY A 871 -30.37 -73.79 -17.87
C GLY A 871 -29.00 -74.46 -17.64
N ARG A 872 -28.17 -74.64 -18.68
CA ARG A 872 -26.80 -75.18 -18.53
C ARG A 872 -25.91 -74.12 -17.91
N ARG A 873 -25.05 -74.51 -16.97
CA ARG A 873 -24.14 -73.60 -16.25
C ARG A 873 -22.75 -73.56 -16.89
N VAL A 874 -22.07 -72.41 -16.81
CA VAL A 874 -20.70 -72.15 -17.30
C VAL A 874 -20.52 -72.55 -18.75
N VAL A 875 -21.14 -71.81 -19.67
CA VAL A 875 -21.24 -72.16 -21.08
C VAL A 875 -20.37 -71.22 -21.93
N PRO A 876 -19.34 -71.73 -22.64
CA PRO A 876 -18.54 -70.92 -23.55
C PRO A 876 -19.24 -70.70 -24.89
N ALA A 877 -18.96 -69.57 -25.52
CA ALA A 877 -19.45 -69.13 -26.82
C ALA A 877 -18.36 -68.34 -27.54
N ALA A 878 -18.31 -68.42 -28.87
CA ALA A 878 -17.40 -67.62 -29.68
C ALA A 878 -18.10 -67.10 -30.94
N THR A 879 -17.84 -65.86 -31.28
CA THR A 879 -18.36 -65.18 -32.48
C THR A 879 -17.27 -64.38 -33.16
N TRP A 880 -17.42 -64.11 -34.45
CA TRP A 880 -16.57 -63.16 -35.17
C TRP A 880 -17.40 -62.31 -36.10
N SER A 881 -16.93 -61.10 -36.39
CA SER A 881 -17.53 -60.17 -37.34
C SER A 881 -16.46 -59.43 -38.12
N ALA A 882 -16.78 -59.05 -39.35
CA ALA A 882 -15.94 -58.23 -40.20
C ALA A 882 -16.68 -56.96 -40.62
N ARG A 883 -15.97 -55.84 -40.68
CA ARG A 883 -16.48 -54.55 -41.13
C ARG A 883 -15.52 -53.91 -42.12
N ALA A 884 -16.04 -53.34 -43.19
CA ALA A 884 -15.29 -52.57 -44.15
C ALA A 884 -15.85 -51.15 -44.22
N ASN A 885 -15.03 -50.16 -43.84
CA ASN A 885 -15.42 -48.75 -43.86
C ASN A 885 -14.79 -48.04 -45.06
N ALA A 886 -15.57 -47.21 -45.74
CA ALA A 886 -15.11 -46.33 -46.81
C ALA A 886 -15.63 -44.91 -46.57
N SER A 887 -14.76 -43.91 -46.64
CA SER A 887 -15.15 -42.50 -46.55
C SER A 887 -14.27 -41.59 -47.40
N THR A 888 -14.84 -40.48 -47.85
CA THR A 888 -14.13 -39.41 -48.57
C THR A 888 -14.71 -38.06 -48.15
N SER A 889 -13.95 -36.99 -48.34
CA SER A 889 -14.42 -35.62 -48.10
C SER A 889 -14.33 -34.83 -49.39
N LEU A 890 -15.47 -34.37 -49.88
CA LEU A 890 -15.64 -33.56 -51.08
C LEU A 890 -15.80 -32.09 -50.65
N TYR A 891 -15.05 -31.19 -51.27
CA TYR A 891 -15.04 -29.76 -50.93
C TYR A 891 -15.57 -28.93 -52.10
N GLY A 892 -16.62 -28.16 -51.86
CA GLY A 892 -17.13 -27.12 -52.76
C GLY A 892 -16.92 -25.74 -52.14
N THR A 893 -16.36 -24.78 -52.87
CA THR A 893 -16.19 -23.40 -52.40
C THR A 893 -16.95 -22.43 -53.27
N PHE A 894 -17.74 -21.56 -52.64
CA PHE A 894 -18.59 -20.55 -53.28
C PHE A 894 -18.23 -19.17 -52.73
N ARG A 895 -18.38 -18.12 -53.53
CA ARG A 895 -18.15 -16.73 -53.09
C ARG A 895 -19.40 -15.91 -53.44
N PRO A 896 -20.44 -15.93 -52.59
CA PRO A 896 -21.66 -15.17 -52.89
C PRO A 896 -21.36 -13.67 -52.86
N PRO A 897 -22.07 -12.85 -53.65
CA PRO A 897 -21.89 -11.39 -53.70
C PRO A 897 -22.55 -10.71 -52.49
N LEU A 898 -22.29 -11.20 -51.28
CA LEU A 898 -22.83 -10.65 -50.04
C LEU A 898 -21.74 -9.83 -49.33
N PRO A 899 -21.99 -8.57 -48.94
CA PRO A 899 -20.95 -7.61 -48.53
C PRO A 899 -20.15 -8.02 -47.29
N ARG A 900 -20.71 -8.88 -46.43
CA ARG A 900 -20.06 -9.40 -45.23
C ARG A 900 -19.51 -10.82 -45.38
N ILE A 901 -19.83 -11.56 -46.44
CA ILE A 901 -19.38 -12.95 -46.61
C ILE A 901 -18.26 -13.00 -47.65
N VAL A 902 -17.05 -13.33 -47.19
CA VAL A 902 -15.84 -13.43 -48.03
C VAL A 902 -15.83 -14.74 -48.83
N GLY A 903 -16.39 -15.80 -48.26
CA GLY A 903 -16.43 -17.10 -48.92
C GLY A 903 -17.18 -18.14 -48.10
N LEU A 904 -17.73 -19.10 -48.82
CA LEU A 904 -18.54 -20.19 -48.33
C LEU A 904 -17.87 -21.50 -48.76
N ARG A 905 -17.79 -22.48 -47.87
CA ARG A 905 -17.27 -23.81 -48.17
C ARG A 905 -18.28 -24.85 -47.72
N HIS A 906 -18.79 -25.61 -48.68
CA HIS A 906 -19.59 -26.80 -48.44
C HIS A 906 -18.67 -28.02 -48.41
N ILE A 907 -18.70 -28.80 -47.34
CA ILE A 907 -17.96 -30.05 -47.19
C ILE A 907 -18.98 -31.18 -47.15
N VAL A 908 -18.91 -32.10 -48.11
CA VAL A 908 -19.76 -33.30 -48.17
C VAL A 908 -18.88 -34.50 -47.87
N THR A 909 -19.19 -35.22 -46.79
CA THR A 909 -18.43 -36.40 -46.36
C THR A 909 -19.34 -37.62 -46.41
N PRO A 910 -19.44 -38.31 -47.57
CA PRO A 910 -20.09 -39.60 -47.64
C PRO A 910 -19.28 -40.66 -46.89
N ARG A 911 -19.99 -41.51 -46.15
CA ARG A 911 -19.44 -42.62 -45.39
C ARG A 911 -20.30 -43.85 -45.65
N VAL A 912 -19.66 -44.96 -45.97
CA VAL A 912 -20.31 -46.26 -46.15
C VAL A 912 -19.56 -47.27 -45.28
N SER A 913 -20.30 -48.12 -44.58
CA SER A 913 -19.78 -49.19 -43.76
C SER A 913 -20.55 -50.46 -44.06
N TYR A 914 -19.86 -51.50 -44.52
CA TYR A 914 -20.42 -52.84 -44.70
C TYR A 914 -20.03 -53.70 -43.51
N GLY A 915 -21.01 -54.32 -42.85
CA GLY A 915 -20.81 -55.20 -41.71
C GLY A 915 -21.34 -56.60 -41.99
N TYR A 916 -20.56 -57.62 -41.64
CA TYR A 916 -20.90 -59.04 -41.79
C TYR A 916 -20.59 -59.82 -40.50
N SER A 917 -21.53 -60.65 -40.07
CA SER A 917 -21.38 -61.66 -39.02
C SER A 917 -22.11 -62.92 -39.49
N PRO A 918 -21.46 -64.09 -39.57
CA PRO A 918 -22.12 -65.31 -40.03
C PRO A 918 -23.12 -65.85 -38.99
N GLU A 919 -23.89 -66.87 -39.38
CA GLU A 919 -24.72 -67.64 -38.46
C GLU A 919 -23.85 -68.54 -37.56
N PHE A 920 -24.11 -68.52 -36.24
CA PHE A 920 -23.49 -69.43 -35.27
C PHE A 920 -24.55 -70.35 -34.66
N ARG A 921 -24.82 -71.49 -35.30
CA ARG A 921 -25.89 -72.43 -34.94
C ARG A 921 -25.87 -72.91 -33.47
N GLY A 922 -24.70 -72.97 -32.84
CA GLY A 922 -24.57 -73.36 -31.42
C GLY A 922 -25.05 -72.30 -30.42
N LEU A 923 -25.30 -71.06 -30.89
CA LEU A 923 -25.71 -69.90 -30.09
C LEU A 923 -27.21 -69.57 -30.26
N THR A 924 -27.96 -70.39 -30.99
CA THR A 924 -29.42 -70.32 -31.10
C THR A 924 -30.06 -71.64 -30.63
N TYR A 925 -31.34 -71.59 -30.26
CA TYR A 925 -32.16 -72.78 -29.96
C TYR A 925 -33.58 -72.54 -30.47
N ARG A 926 -34.37 -73.59 -30.67
CA ARG A 926 -35.79 -73.47 -31.00
C ARG A 926 -36.63 -73.57 -29.73
N ASP A 927 -37.53 -72.60 -29.53
CA ASP A 927 -38.48 -72.64 -28.41
C ASP A 927 -39.64 -73.63 -28.68
N SER A 928 -40.55 -73.78 -27.72
CA SER A 928 -41.72 -74.66 -27.83
C SER A 928 -42.68 -74.28 -28.95
N THR A 929 -42.57 -73.07 -29.51
CA THR A 929 -43.34 -72.60 -30.66
C THR A 929 -42.63 -72.86 -31.99
N GLY A 930 -41.46 -73.49 -31.96
CA GLY A 930 -40.62 -73.76 -33.13
C GLY A 930 -39.80 -72.56 -33.61
N ALA A 931 -39.93 -71.40 -32.94
CA ALA A 931 -39.24 -70.18 -33.30
C ALA A 931 -37.78 -70.22 -32.85
N LEU A 932 -36.88 -69.74 -33.71
CA LEU A 932 -35.45 -69.67 -33.40
C LEU A 932 -35.18 -68.49 -32.46
N ARG A 933 -34.59 -68.76 -31.30
CA ARG A 933 -34.26 -67.81 -30.25
C ARG A 933 -32.77 -67.78 -29.98
N GLN A 934 -32.28 -66.64 -29.50
CA GLN A 934 -30.90 -66.51 -29.04
C GLN A 934 -30.72 -67.30 -27.75
N ARG A 935 -29.70 -68.17 -27.70
CA ARG A 935 -29.41 -69.02 -26.55
C ARG A 935 -28.79 -68.27 -25.37
N PHE A 936 -28.07 -67.19 -25.65
CA PHE A 936 -27.35 -66.38 -24.66
C PHE A 936 -27.95 -64.99 -24.56
N VAL A 937 -28.39 -64.60 -23.35
CA VAL A 937 -28.93 -63.27 -23.09
C VAL A 937 -27.79 -62.32 -22.74
N PRO A 938 -27.61 -61.20 -23.46
CA PRO A 938 -26.54 -60.24 -23.16
C PRO A 938 -26.81 -59.51 -21.83
N PHE A 939 -25.76 -59.27 -21.03
CA PHE A 939 -25.82 -58.49 -19.79
C PHE A 939 -24.45 -57.84 -19.51
N GLY A 940 -24.41 -56.75 -18.73
CA GLY A 940 -23.14 -56.17 -18.25
C GLY A 940 -22.13 -55.74 -19.32
N GLY A 941 -22.58 -55.53 -20.57
CA GLY A 941 -21.72 -55.25 -21.74
C GLY A 941 -21.14 -56.49 -22.43
N ILE A 942 -21.52 -57.69 -21.99
CA ILE A 942 -21.15 -58.98 -22.56
C ILE A 942 -22.33 -59.51 -23.39
N GLY A 943 -22.09 -59.88 -24.64
CA GLY A 943 -23.13 -60.37 -25.54
C GLY A 943 -22.55 -61.08 -26.77
N VAL A 944 -23.27 -62.10 -27.23
CA VAL A 944 -22.98 -62.86 -28.46
C VAL A 944 -24.28 -63.11 -29.21
N SER A 945 -24.30 -62.87 -30.52
CA SER A 945 -25.45 -63.17 -31.38
C SER A 945 -25.16 -64.43 -32.20
N GLY A 946 -26.13 -65.34 -32.24
CA GLY A 946 -26.08 -66.52 -33.12
C GLY A 946 -26.68 -66.31 -34.50
N PHE A 947 -27.40 -65.20 -34.71
CA PHE A 947 -28.04 -64.89 -35.97
C PHE A 947 -27.05 -64.26 -36.96
N GLU A 948 -27.17 -64.64 -38.22
CA GLU A 948 -26.45 -63.99 -39.31
C GLU A 948 -26.84 -62.51 -39.41
N GLN A 949 -25.86 -61.65 -39.65
CA GLN A 949 -26.04 -60.22 -39.88
C GLN A 949 -25.24 -59.82 -41.12
N SER A 950 -25.90 -59.18 -42.09
CA SER A 950 -25.26 -58.58 -43.25
C SER A 950 -25.96 -57.26 -43.54
N PHE A 951 -25.28 -56.14 -43.32
CA PHE A 951 -25.87 -54.82 -43.47
C PHE A 951 -24.88 -53.80 -44.01
N MET A 952 -25.40 -52.81 -44.74
CA MET A 952 -24.65 -51.64 -45.17
C MET A 952 -25.23 -50.40 -44.51
N SER A 953 -24.46 -49.76 -43.63
CA SER A 953 -24.78 -48.45 -43.10
C SER A 953 -24.18 -47.37 -43.99
N PHE A 954 -24.94 -46.32 -44.26
CA PHE A 954 -24.48 -45.17 -45.02
C PHE A 954 -24.84 -43.89 -44.29
N ALA A 955 -23.96 -42.90 -44.40
CA ALA A 955 -24.18 -41.57 -43.89
C ALA A 955 -23.62 -40.53 -44.85
N ILE A 956 -24.32 -39.42 -44.99
CA ILE A 956 -23.86 -38.24 -45.71
C ILE A 956 -23.86 -37.09 -44.73
N GLU A 957 -22.67 -36.61 -44.38
CA GLU A 957 -22.49 -35.41 -43.56
C GLU A 957 -22.23 -34.22 -44.48
N GLN A 958 -23.07 -33.20 -44.40
CA GLN A 958 -22.97 -31.95 -45.13
C GLN A 958 -22.69 -30.82 -44.15
N ARG A 959 -21.55 -30.15 -44.30
CA ARG A 959 -21.12 -29.06 -43.41
C ARG A 959 -20.85 -27.79 -44.18
N LEU A 960 -21.34 -26.68 -43.65
CA LEU A 960 -21.20 -25.37 -44.24
C LEU A 960 -20.29 -24.50 -43.38
N GLN A 961 -19.14 -24.11 -43.93
CA GLN A 961 -18.22 -23.16 -43.33
C GLN A 961 -18.33 -21.81 -44.02
N VAL A 962 -18.26 -20.72 -43.25
CA VAL A 962 -18.38 -19.35 -43.78
C VAL A 962 -17.21 -18.52 -43.29
N LYS A 963 -16.62 -17.74 -44.19
CA LYS A 963 -15.70 -16.65 -43.85
C LYS A 963 -16.46 -15.34 -43.90
N VAL A 964 -16.56 -14.65 -42.77
CA VAL A 964 -17.25 -13.37 -42.63
C VAL A 964 -16.21 -12.27 -42.42
N ARG A 965 -16.41 -11.11 -43.04
CA ARG A 965 -15.60 -9.89 -42.85
C ARG A 965 -16.26 -9.04 -41.77
N ASP A 966 -15.49 -8.70 -40.74
CA ASP A 966 -15.87 -7.85 -39.62
C ASP A 966 -14.79 -6.75 -39.47
N GLY A 967 -15.09 -5.54 -39.97
CA GLY A 967 -14.09 -4.50 -40.21
C GLY A 967 -12.98 -5.00 -41.16
N ASP A 968 -11.72 -4.81 -40.77
CA ASP A 968 -10.54 -5.30 -41.51
C ASP A 968 -10.24 -6.78 -41.28
N ARG A 969 -10.94 -7.46 -40.35
CA ARG A 969 -10.65 -8.84 -39.96
C ARG A 969 -11.58 -9.83 -40.66
N VAL A 970 -11.03 -10.94 -41.13
CA VAL A 970 -11.80 -12.06 -41.69
C VAL A 970 -11.89 -13.18 -40.65
N ARG A 971 -13.10 -13.49 -40.20
CA ARG A 971 -13.39 -14.54 -39.21
C ARG A 971 -13.92 -15.80 -39.90
N ARG A 972 -13.37 -16.97 -39.56
CA ARG A 972 -13.83 -18.29 -40.05
C ARG A 972 -14.86 -18.88 -39.07
N LEU A 973 -15.99 -19.31 -39.60
CA LEU A 973 -17.05 -20.02 -38.88
C LEU A 973 -17.13 -21.45 -39.44
N ASP A 974 -16.74 -22.44 -38.65
CA ASP A 974 -16.51 -23.81 -39.15
C ASP A 974 -17.72 -24.73 -39.12
N ASN A 975 -18.74 -24.42 -38.29
CA ASN A 975 -19.91 -25.28 -38.04
C ASN A 975 -21.21 -24.47 -38.07
N LEU A 976 -21.37 -23.57 -39.06
CA LEU A 976 -22.58 -22.74 -39.15
C LEU A 976 -23.83 -23.61 -39.35
N VAL A 977 -23.73 -24.58 -40.25
CA VAL A 977 -24.76 -25.57 -40.56
C VAL A 977 -24.09 -26.93 -40.68
N SER A 978 -24.64 -27.94 -40.02
CA SER A 978 -24.34 -29.34 -40.33
C SER A 978 -25.63 -30.13 -40.48
N LEU A 979 -25.78 -30.82 -41.62
CA LEU A 979 -26.85 -31.75 -41.88
C LEU A 979 -26.26 -33.14 -42.04
N THR A 980 -26.66 -34.08 -41.20
CA THR A 980 -26.27 -35.49 -41.34
C THR A 980 -27.50 -36.31 -41.66
N THR A 981 -27.45 -37.05 -42.76
CA THR A 981 -28.45 -38.05 -43.13
C THR A 981 -27.83 -39.43 -42.99
N SER A 982 -28.50 -40.36 -42.32
CA SER A 982 -28.00 -41.71 -42.12
C SER A 982 -29.11 -42.76 -42.24
N GLY A 983 -28.72 -43.96 -42.67
CA GLY A 983 -29.60 -45.10 -42.82
C GLY A 983 -28.80 -46.39 -42.87
N THR A 984 -29.50 -47.51 -42.78
CA THR A 984 -28.93 -48.85 -42.91
C THR A 984 -29.78 -49.69 -43.85
N TYR A 985 -29.13 -50.43 -44.73
CA TYR A 985 -29.75 -51.43 -45.58
C TYR A 985 -29.38 -52.82 -45.06
N ASP A 986 -30.37 -53.59 -44.62
CA ASP A 986 -30.25 -54.98 -44.20
C ASP A 986 -30.34 -55.88 -45.43
N PHE A 987 -29.30 -56.65 -45.74
CA PHE A 987 -29.31 -57.58 -46.88
C PHE A 987 -30.13 -58.84 -46.59
N LEU A 988 -30.41 -59.15 -45.32
CA LEU A 988 -31.13 -60.36 -44.87
C LEU A 988 -32.62 -60.10 -44.61
N TRP A 989 -33.15 -58.97 -45.08
CA TRP A 989 -34.51 -58.54 -44.76
C TRP A 989 -35.60 -59.52 -45.16
N ARG A 990 -35.43 -60.22 -46.29
CA ARG A 990 -36.39 -61.25 -46.78
C ARG A 990 -36.40 -62.47 -45.87
N GLU A 991 -35.22 -62.92 -45.47
CA GLU A 991 -35.03 -64.09 -44.59
C GLU A 991 -35.58 -63.83 -43.18
N ARG A 992 -35.51 -62.57 -42.73
CA ARG A 992 -36.04 -62.12 -41.44
C ARG A 992 -37.55 -61.83 -41.45
N GLY A 993 -38.23 -62.04 -42.59
CA GLY A 993 -39.64 -61.70 -42.73
C GLY A 993 -39.94 -60.21 -42.55
N ALA A 994 -38.93 -59.36 -42.67
CA ALA A 994 -39.12 -57.92 -42.63
C ALA A 994 -39.79 -57.49 -43.94
N LYS A 995 -40.64 -56.46 -43.88
CA LYS A 995 -41.33 -55.96 -45.09
C LYS A 995 -40.38 -55.32 -46.11
N ARG A 996 -39.18 -54.88 -45.66
CA ARG A 996 -38.23 -54.11 -46.47
C ARG A 996 -36.81 -54.15 -45.88
N GLY A 997 -35.81 -53.93 -46.72
CA GLY A 997 -34.39 -53.90 -46.33
C GLY A 997 -33.86 -52.54 -45.88
N LEU A 998 -34.44 -51.44 -46.33
CA LEU A 998 -34.00 -50.10 -45.93
C LEU A 998 -34.63 -49.69 -44.59
N SER A 999 -33.80 -49.23 -43.65
CA SER A 999 -34.23 -48.66 -42.38
C SER A 999 -34.91 -47.30 -42.57
N GLN A 1000 -35.54 -46.80 -41.50
CA GLN A 1000 -35.90 -45.38 -41.44
C GLN A 1000 -34.63 -44.53 -41.58
N LEU A 1001 -34.75 -43.35 -42.20
CA LEU A 1001 -33.67 -42.42 -42.40
C LEU A 1001 -33.66 -41.41 -41.26
N ALA A 1002 -32.51 -41.30 -40.57
CA ALA A 1002 -32.32 -40.33 -39.51
C ALA A 1002 -31.64 -39.08 -40.08
N TRP A 1003 -32.20 -37.92 -39.75
CA TRP A 1003 -31.74 -36.60 -40.17
C TRP A 1003 -31.41 -35.79 -38.93
N ASN A 1004 -30.20 -35.22 -38.90
CA ASN A 1004 -29.76 -34.34 -37.83
C ASN A 1004 -29.27 -33.03 -38.43
N LEU A 1005 -29.98 -31.95 -38.15
CA LEU A 1005 -29.63 -30.59 -38.51
C LEU A 1005 -29.13 -29.86 -37.25
N PHE A 1006 -27.97 -29.25 -37.35
CA PHE A 1006 -27.43 -28.34 -36.35
C PHE A 1006 -27.12 -27.01 -37.01
N LEU A 1007 -27.59 -25.93 -36.38
CA LEU A 1007 -27.44 -24.55 -36.80
C LEU A 1007 -26.86 -23.76 -35.63
N GLN A 1008 -25.68 -23.19 -35.82
CA GLN A 1008 -25.04 -22.35 -34.81
C GLN A 1008 -24.49 -21.09 -35.49
N PRO A 1009 -25.36 -20.14 -35.88
CA PRO A 1009 -24.93 -18.80 -36.25
C PRO A 1009 -24.18 -18.13 -35.09
N THR A 1010 -23.48 -17.05 -35.39
CA THR A 1010 -22.63 -16.37 -34.41
C THR A 1010 -23.43 -15.87 -33.21
N GLY A 1011 -23.21 -16.48 -32.04
CA GLY A 1011 -23.45 -15.95 -30.69
C GLY A 1011 -24.90 -15.75 -30.23
N LEU A 1012 -25.87 -15.62 -31.14
CA LEU A 1012 -27.24 -15.19 -30.80
C LEU A 1012 -28.27 -16.32 -30.79
N LEU A 1013 -28.09 -17.31 -31.66
CA LEU A 1013 -29.06 -18.38 -31.89
C LEU A 1013 -28.32 -19.71 -32.03
N SER A 1014 -28.89 -20.75 -31.45
CA SER A 1014 -28.55 -22.14 -31.69
C SER A 1014 -29.84 -22.89 -31.99
N ALA A 1015 -29.84 -23.72 -33.02
CA ALA A 1015 -30.97 -24.58 -33.32
C ALA A 1015 -30.44 -25.98 -33.65
N SER A 1016 -31.09 -26.99 -33.10
CA SER A 1016 -30.86 -28.38 -33.50
C SER A 1016 -32.21 -29.01 -33.80
N ALA A 1017 -32.29 -29.79 -34.87
CA ALA A 1017 -33.47 -30.54 -35.23
C ALA A 1017 -33.06 -31.95 -35.64
N GLY A 1018 -33.61 -32.95 -34.99
CA GLY A 1018 -33.47 -34.36 -35.32
C GLY A 1018 -34.81 -34.91 -35.75
N TRP A 1019 -34.89 -35.58 -36.89
CA TRP A 1019 -36.11 -36.26 -37.31
C TRP A 1019 -35.84 -37.57 -38.01
N THR A 1020 -36.78 -38.50 -37.89
CA THR A 1020 -36.71 -39.79 -38.58
C THR A 1020 -37.80 -39.87 -39.62
N THR A 1021 -37.41 -40.12 -40.88
CA THR A 1021 -38.36 -40.32 -41.97
C THR A 1021 -38.43 -41.77 -42.39
N ASP A 1022 -39.63 -42.19 -42.72
CA ASP A 1022 -39.93 -43.47 -43.32
C ASP A 1022 -40.75 -43.19 -44.59
N PHE A 1023 -40.09 -43.15 -45.75
CA PHE A 1023 -40.77 -43.01 -47.05
C PHE A 1023 -41.58 -44.27 -47.44
N THR A 1024 -41.59 -45.22 -46.51
CA THR A 1024 -42.12 -46.56 -46.49
C THR A 1024 -43.63 -46.77 -46.56
N GLU A 1025 -44.30 -46.06 -45.65
CA GLU A 1025 -45.56 -46.37 -44.97
C GLU A 1025 -46.14 -45.06 -44.39
N GLY A 1026 -47.47 -44.89 -44.35
CA GLY A 1026 -48.15 -43.80 -43.61
C GLY A 1026 -47.61 -42.38 -43.85
N PRO A 1027 -47.85 -41.42 -42.94
CA PRO A 1027 -47.17 -40.14 -43.00
C PRO A 1027 -45.64 -40.35 -42.82
N PRO A 1028 -44.80 -39.77 -43.70
CA PRO A 1028 -43.39 -40.11 -43.79
C PRO A 1028 -42.57 -39.66 -42.59
N LEU A 1029 -43.06 -38.71 -41.79
CA LEU A 1029 -42.38 -38.26 -40.56
C LEU A 1029 -42.76 -39.17 -39.39
N ARG A 1030 -41.79 -39.83 -38.76
CA ARG A 1030 -42.04 -40.77 -37.64
C ARG A 1030 -41.75 -40.18 -36.27
N SER A 1031 -40.73 -39.33 -36.18
CA SER A 1031 -40.41 -38.56 -35.00
C SER A 1031 -39.78 -37.24 -35.41
N LEU A 1032 -40.00 -36.20 -34.60
CA LEU A 1032 -39.42 -34.88 -34.76
C LEU A 1032 -39.06 -34.34 -33.38
N GLY A 1033 -37.78 -34.07 -33.17
CA GLY A 1033 -37.28 -33.30 -32.05
C GLY A 1033 -36.60 -32.04 -32.56
N PHE A 1034 -36.85 -30.90 -31.94
CA PHE A 1034 -36.02 -29.73 -32.18
C PHE A 1034 -35.85 -28.89 -30.92
N ASN A 1035 -34.64 -28.35 -30.76
CA ASN A 1035 -34.28 -27.44 -29.70
C ASN A 1035 -33.85 -26.12 -30.32
N LEU A 1036 -34.47 -25.03 -29.89
CA LEU A 1036 -34.13 -23.67 -30.27
C LEU A 1036 -33.63 -22.94 -29.04
N GLY A 1037 -32.36 -22.59 -29.00
CA GLY A 1037 -31.74 -21.78 -27.96
C GLY A 1037 -31.45 -20.38 -28.49
N MET A 1038 -31.86 -19.36 -27.76
CA MET A 1038 -31.58 -17.95 -28.04
C MET A 1038 -30.86 -17.34 -26.84
N SER A 1039 -29.74 -16.68 -27.10
CA SER A 1039 -28.96 -15.96 -26.10
C SER A 1039 -28.77 -14.54 -26.59
N LEU A 1040 -29.46 -13.60 -25.96
CA LEU A 1040 -29.35 -12.18 -26.24
C LEU A 1040 -28.70 -11.49 -25.04
N ALA A 1041 -27.73 -10.64 -25.30
CA ALA A 1041 -27.02 -9.87 -24.28
C ALA A 1041 -26.84 -8.43 -24.77
N GLY A 1042 -27.06 -7.47 -23.87
CA GLY A 1042 -26.69 -6.08 -24.11
C GLY A 1042 -25.18 -5.92 -24.19
N ARG A 1043 -24.68 -5.07 -25.09
CA ARG A 1043 -23.25 -4.71 -25.10
C ARG A 1043 -22.87 -4.05 -23.77
N PRO A 1044 -21.68 -4.31 -23.22
CA PRO A 1044 -21.23 -3.64 -22.00
C PRO A 1044 -21.05 -2.15 -22.25
N ALA A 1045 -21.40 -1.32 -21.26
CA ALA A 1045 -20.85 0.03 -21.15
C ALA A 1045 -19.31 -0.09 -21.05
N ALA A 1046 -18.59 0.62 -21.91
CA ALA A 1046 -17.14 0.49 -22.05
C ALA A 1046 -16.39 0.83 -20.74
N GLY A 1047 -15.90 -0.20 -20.05
CA GLY A 1047 -14.89 -0.07 -18.99
C GLY A 1047 -13.45 -0.23 -19.54
N PRO A 1048 -12.41 0.21 -18.82
CA PRO A 1048 -11.06 0.41 -19.38
C PRO A 1048 -10.23 -0.85 -19.67
N SER A 1049 -10.81 -2.06 -19.65
CA SER A 1049 -10.06 -3.29 -19.94
C SER A 1049 -10.75 -4.10 -21.05
N GLY A 1050 -10.27 -3.90 -22.27
CA GLY A 1050 -10.76 -4.54 -23.49
C GLY A 1050 -10.37 -6.01 -23.61
N ALA A 1051 -11.05 -6.90 -22.89
CA ALA A 1051 -11.04 -8.34 -23.16
C ALA A 1051 -12.47 -8.84 -23.42
N PRO A 1052 -12.81 -9.25 -24.66
CA PRO A 1052 -14.08 -9.89 -24.94
C PRO A 1052 -14.09 -11.30 -24.35
N HIS A 1053 -14.89 -11.53 -23.31
CA HIS A 1053 -15.16 -12.87 -22.79
C HIS A 1053 -16.01 -13.66 -23.80
N GLY A 1054 -15.61 -14.91 -24.03
CA GLY A 1054 -16.30 -15.80 -24.95
C GLY A 1054 -17.70 -16.14 -24.46
N THR A 1055 -18.70 -15.77 -25.26
CA THR A 1055 -20.08 -16.26 -25.16
C THR A 1055 -20.12 -17.73 -25.59
N GLY A 1056 -19.66 -18.61 -24.70
CA GLY A 1056 -19.86 -20.05 -24.81
C GLY A 1056 -21.33 -20.34 -24.59
N GLY A 1057 -22.06 -20.64 -25.67
CA GLY A 1057 -23.45 -21.08 -25.62
C GLY A 1057 -23.56 -22.42 -24.89
N VAL A 1058 -23.84 -22.38 -23.60
CA VAL A 1058 -24.36 -23.51 -22.84
C VAL A 1058 -25.88 -23.36 -22.84
N ALA A 1059 -26.60 -24.42 -23.22
CA ALA A 1059 -28.05 -24.45 -23.08
C ALA A 1059 -28.42 -24.14 -21.62
N PRO A 1060 -29.46 -23.33 -21.34
CA PRO A 1060 -29.85 -23.05 -19.96
C PRO A 1060 -30.10 -24.37 -19.24
N GLU A 1061 -29.35 -24.61 -18.16
CA GLU A 1061 -29.60 -25.74 -17.27
C GLU A 1061 -31.02 -25.62 -16.70
N LEU A 1062 -31.67 -26.77 -16.47
CA LEU A 1062 -32.99 -26.81 -15.83
C LEU A 1062 -32.93 -26.01 -14.51
N PRO A 1063 -33.88 -25.10 -14.25
CA PRO A 1063 -33.85 -24.21 -13.08
C PRO A 1063 -34.28 -24.93 -11.80
N LEU A 1064 -33.82 -26.16 -11.61
CA LEU A 1064 -34.02 -26.92 -10.39
C LEU A 1064 -32.85 -26.58 -9.45
N GLU A 1065 -32.90 -25.36 -8.90
CA GLU A 1065 -32.18 -24.87 -7.71
C GLU A 1065 -30.73 -25.37 -7.51
N GLN A 1066 -29.84 -25.17 -8.48
CA GLN A 1066 -28.40 -25.22 -8.24
C GLN A 1066 -27.80 -23.82 -8.29
N ARG A 1067 -28.06 -23.00 -7.26
CA ARG A 1067 -27.08 -22.01 -6.82
C ARG A 1067 -26.57 -22.45 -5.46
N ALA A 1068 -25.29 -22.82 -5.42
CA ALA A 1068 -24.59 -23.01 -4.16
C ALA A 1068 -24.66 -21.72 -3.33
N PRO A 1069 -24.87 -21.80 -2.01
CA PRO A 1069 -24.86 -20.62 -1.16
C PRO A 1069 -23.50 -19.92 -1.25
N GLY A 1070 -23.51 -18.62 -1.55
CA GLY A 1070 -22.31 -17.78 -1.58
C GLY A 1070 -21.78 -17.38 -2.96
N GLN A 1071 -22.28 -17.95 -4.06
CA GLN A 1071 -22.11 -17.27 -5.36
C GLN A 1071 -23.11 -16.13 -5.46
N GLU A 1072 -22.78 -15.01 -4.81
CA GLU A 1072 -23.34 -13.71 -5.22
C GLU A 1072 -23.07 -13.55 -6.70
N ALA A 1073 -24.06 -12.99 -7.41
CA ALA A 1073 -23.95 -12.66 -8.82
C ALA A 1073 -22.59 -11.98 -9.05
N GLU A 1074 -21.67 -12.66 -9.75
CA GLU A 1074 -20.53 -11.98 -10.35
C GLU A 1074 -21.09 -10.71 -10.97
N THR A 1075 -20.52 -9.56 -10.58
CA THR A 1075 -20.96 -8.23 -11.02
C THR A 1075 -21.33 -8.32 -12.50
N PHE A 1076 -22.63 -8.34 -12.74
CA PHE A 1076 -23.19 -8.51 -14.06
C PHE A 1076 -22.64 -7.35 -14.90
N ARG A 1077 -21.79 -7.64 -15.88
CA ARG A 1077 -21.09 -6.60 -16.67
C ARG A 1077 -21.93 -6.14 -17.88
N GLU A 1078 -23.02 -6.84 -18.17
CA GLU A 1078 -23.94 -6.54 -19.25
C GLU A 1078 -25.17 -5.81 -18.69
N GLU A 1079 -25.85 -4.94 -19.45
CA GLU A 1079 -27.03 -4.23 -18.92
C GLU A 1079 -28.26 -5.14 -18.81
N TRP A 1080 -28.37 -6.14 -19.70
CA TRP A 1080 -29.42 -7.16 -19.70
C TRP A 1080 -28.97 -8.41 -20.45
N SER A 1081 -29.54 -9.56 -20.10
CA SER A 1081 -29.40 -10.81 -20.84
C SER A 1081 -30.73 -11.59 -20.85
N LEU A 1082 -31.02 -12.25 -21.97
CA LEU A 1082 -32.17 -13.13 -22.14
C LEU A 1082 -31.68 -14.44 -22.76
N ASN A 1083 -31.82 -15.52 -22.00
CA ASN A 1083 -31.58 -16.87 -22.45
C ASN A 1083 -32.92 -17.60 -22.52
N ALA A 1084 -33.32 -18.04 -23.71
CA ALA A 1084 -34.55 -18.79 -23.90
C ALA A 1084 -34.25 -20.08 -24.66
N SER A 1085 -34.74 -21.22 -24.17
CA SER A 1085 -34.68 -22.49 -24.88
C SER A 1085 -36.09 -23.05 -25.04
N TYR A 1086 -36.47 -23.31 -26.28
CA TYR A 1086 -37.69 -24.05 -26.62
C TYR A 1086 -37.32 -25.42 -27.13
N SER A 1087 -37.89 -26.46 -26.52
CA SER A 1087 -37.69 -27.85 -26.95
C SER A 1087 -39.03 -28.50 -27.26
N TYR A 1088 -39.10 -29.06 -28.47
CA TYR A 1088 -40.21 -29.86 -28.96
C TYR A 1088 -39.73 -31.29 -29.17
N ALA A 1089 -40.50 -32.26 -28.71
CA ALA A 1089 -40.30 -33.66 -29.03
C ALA A 1089 -41.65 -34.30 -29.36
N GLY A 1090 -41.78 -34.88 -30.55
CA GLY A 1090 -43.00 -35.53 -31.00
C GLY A 1090 -42.71 -36.82 -31.76
N GLY A 1091 -43.62 -37.79 -31.68
CA GLY A 1091 -43.50 -39.05 -32.39
C GLY A 1091 -44.69 -39.98 -32.22
N TYR A 1092 -44.79 -40.95 -33.12
CA TYR A 1092 -45.69 -42.09 -32.98
C TYR A 1092 -45.06 -43.12 -32.04
N ARG A 1093 -45.78 -43.56 -31.01
CA ARG A 1093 -45.34 -44.71 -30.20
C ARG A 1093 -45.40 -45.99 -31.04
N PHE A 1094 -44.52 -46.96 -30.76
CA PHE A 1094 -44.52 -48.24 -31.47
C PHE A 1094 -45.89 -48.93 -31.35
N GLY A 1095 -46.57 -49.13 -32.49
CA GLY A 1095 -47.92 -49.70 -32.56
C GLY A 1095 -49.09 -48.73 -32.32
N ALA A 1096 -48.84 -47.48 -31.93
CA ALA A 1096 -49.87 -46.46 -31.72
C ALA A 1096 -50.12 -45.63 -33.00
N ARG A 1097 -51.37 -45.20 -33.22
CA ARG A 1097 -51.74 -44.31 -34.32
C ARG A 1097 -51.66 -42.82 -33.99
N ASP A 1098 -51.58 -42.48 -32.69
CA ASP A 1098 -51.64 -41.10 -32.23
C ASP A 1098 -50.25 -40.48 -32.08
N TRP A 1099 -50.10 -39.25 -32.57
CA TRP A 1099 -48.88 -38.46 -32.42
C TRP A 1099 -48.82 -37.85 -31.02
N THR A 1100 -47.88 -38.32 -30.21
CA THR A 1100 -47.66 -37.77 -28.87
C THR A 1100 -46.59 -36.69 -28.91
N THR A 1101 -46.76 -35.61 -28.16
CA THR A 1101 -45.80 -34.50 -28.11
C THR A 1101 -45.46 -34.08 -26.69
N THR A 1102 -44.30 -33.45 -26.55
CA THR A 1102 -43.85 -32.73 -25.36
C THR A 1102 -43.30 -31.38 -25.82
N GLN A 1103 -43.75 -30.29 -25.21
CA GLN A 1103 -43.30 -28.94 -25.54
C GLN A 1103 -42.94 -28.20 -24.26
N THR A 1104 -41.66 -27.85 -24.12
CA THR A 1104 -41.15 -27.17 -22.94
C THR A 1104 -40.41 -25.90 -23.32
N LEU A 1105 -40.71 -24.83 -22.62
CA LEU A 1105 -40.03 -23.54 -22.73
C LEU A 1105 -39.30 -23.27 -21.42
N ASN A 1106 -37.99 -23.03 -21.50
CA ASN A 1106 -37.21 -22.48 -20.39
C ASN A 1106 -36.76 -21.08 -20.77
N ALA A 1107 -36.87 -20.11 -19.85
CA ALA A 1107 -36.38 -18.77 -20.06
C ALA A 1107 -35.75 -18.21 -18.78
N ILE A 1108 -34.62 -17.52 -18.94
CA ILE A 1108 -33.92 -16.78 -17.90
C ILE A 1108 -33.66 -15.38 -18.45
N ALA A 1109 -34.25 -14.38 -17.81
CA ALA A 1109 -34.01 -12.97 -18.09
C ALA A 1109 -33.29 -12.34 -16.90
N ARG A 1110 -32.17 -11.65 -17.15
CA ARG A 1110 -31.47 -10.84 -16.15
C ARG A 1110 -31.40 -9.42 -16.64
N TRP A 1111 -31.72 -8.46 -15.79
CA TRP A 1111 -31.73 -7.05 -16.14
C TRP A 1111 -31.17 -6.22 -15.00
N GLN A 1112 -30.15 -5.42 -15.29
CA GLN A 1112 -29.60 -4.42 -14.37
C GLN A 1112 -30.08 -3.03 -14.81
N PHE A 1113 -31.25 -2.62 -14.33
CA PHE A 1113 -31.84 -1.34 -14.71
C PHE A 1113 -31.16 -0.12 -14.04
N SER A 1114 -30.29 -0.33 -13.05
CA SER A 1114 -29.35 0.67 -12.54
C SER A 1114 -28.10 0.00 -11.93
N PRO A 1115 -26.98 0.70 -11.70
CA PRO A 1115 -25.77 0.10 -11.10
C PRO A 1115 -26.02 -0.57 -9.74
N LYS A 1116 -27.07 -0.16 -9.02
CA LYS A 1116 -27.42 -0.67 -7.69
C LYS A 1116 -28.59 -1.65 -7.66
N TRP A 1117 -29.26 -1.92 -8.79
CA TRP A 1117 -30.44 -2.79 -8.81
C TRP A 1117 -30.33 -3.85 -9.91
N GLY A 1118 -30.57 -5.10 -9.53
CA GLY A 1118 -30.64 -6.24 -10.45
C GLY A 1118 -31.96 -6.99 -10.30
N LEU A 1119 -32.57 -7.35 -11.44
CA LEU A 1119 -33.74 -8.20 -11.56
C LEU A 1119 -33.36 -9.49 -12.30
N GLU A 1120 -33.77 -10.63 -11.77
CA GLU A 1120 -33.65 -11.93 -12.40
C GLU A 1120 -35.03 -12.59 -12.46
N TYR A 1121 -35.44 -13.04 -13.64
CA TYR A 1121 -36.69 -13.77 -13.85
C TYR A 1121 -36.38 -15.09 -14.54
N THR A 1122 -36.79 -16.19 -13.92
CA THR A 1122 -36.59 -17.54 -14.45
C THR A 1122 -37.92 -18.26 -14.54
N THR A 1123 -38.18 -18.97 -15.64
CA THR A 1123 -39.40 -19.76 -15.79
C THR A 1123 -39.20 -21.02 -16.62
N THR A 1124 -39.92 -22.07 -16.25
CA THR A 1124 -40.15 -23.27 -17.05
C THR A 1124 -41.64 -23.44 -17.28
N ALA A 1125 -42.05 -23.65 -18.53
CA ALA A 1125 -43.45 -23.81 -18.92
C ALA A 1125 -43.68 -25.07 -19.76
N ASP A 1126 -44.75 -25.80 -19.44
CA ASP A 1126 -45.33 -26.87 -20.26
C ASP A 1126 -46.36 -26.24 -21.20
N LEU A 1127 -46.00 -26.11 -22.47
CA LEU A 1127 -46.80 -25.40 -23.46
C LEU A 1127 -47.99 -26.21 -23.97
N ILE A 1128 -47.96 -27.54 -23.80
CA ILE A 1128 -49.10 -28.42 -24.15
C ILE A 1128 -50.20 -28.23 -23.11
N ARG A 1129 -49.84 -28.29 -21.83
CA ARG A 1129 -50.79 -28.10 -20.73
C ARG A 1129 -51.12 -26.64 -20.46
N LYS A 1130 -50.45 -25.70 -21.15
CA LYS A 1130 -50.57 -24.24 -20.99
C LYS A 1130 -50.37 -23.80 -19.54
N ARG A 1131 -49.37 -24.38 -18.87
CA ARG A 1131 -49.09 -24.15 -17.44
C ARG A 1131 -47.61 -23.88 -17.21
N PHE A 1132 -47.33 -22.94 -16.33
CA PHE A 1132 -45.98 -22.75 -15.79
C PHE A 1132 -45.70 -23.85 -14.77
N GLN A 1133 -44.55 -24.52 -14.93
CA GLN A 1133 -44.05 -25.50 -13.97
C GLN A 1133 -43.34 -24.79 -12.82
N THR A 1134 -42.49 -23.82 -13.15
CA THR A 1134 -41.81 -22.96 -12.17
C THR A 1134 -41.71 -21.51 -12.66
N GLN A 1135 -41.79 -20.57 -11.72
CA GLN A 1135 -41.49 -19.16 -11.94
C GLN A 1135 -40.71 -18.62 -10.76
N SER A 1136 -39.59 -17.95 -10.99
CA SER A 1136 -38.77 -17.37 -9.93
C SER A 1136 -38.44 -15.92 -10.28
N PHE A 1137 -38.70 -15.02 -9.33
CA PHE A 1137 -38.40 -13.61 -9.40
C PHE A 1137 -37.34 -13.31 -8.36
N GLY A 1138 -36.17 -12.81 -8.76
CA GLY A 1138 -35.11 -12.34 -7.89
C GLY A 1138 -34.92 -10.84 -8.08
N LEU A 1139 -34.87 -10.09 -6.99
CA LEU A 1139 -34.60 -8.67 -6.96
C LEU A 1139 -33.46 -8.43 -5.98
N SER A 1140 -32.40 -7.78 -6.42
CA SER A 1140 -31.26 -7.43 -5.60
C SER A 1140 -31.03 -5.93 -5.63
N ARG A 1141 -30.65 -5.37 -4.49
CA ARG A 1141 -30.29 -3.97 -4.35
C ARG A 1141 -29.03 -3.81 -3.51
N ASP A 1142 -28.07 -3.10 -4.07
CA ASP A 1142 -26.90 -2.61 -3.38
C ASP A 1142 -27.21 -1.26 -2.68
N ILE A 1143 -27.10 -1.23 -1.36
CA ILE A 1143 -27.29 -0.03 -0.52
C ILE A 1143 -26.00 0.25 0.26
N HIS A 1144 -24.89 0.43 -0.47
CA HIS A 1144 -23.59 0.85 0.08
C HIS A 1144 -22.94 -0.24 0.95
N CYS A 1145 -23.23 -0.27 2.26
CA CYS A 1145 -22.75 -1.29 3.19
C CYS A 1145 -23.72 -2.46 3.34
N TRP A 1146 -24.94 -2.31 2.81
CA TRP A 1146 -25.98 -3.32 2.87
C TRP A 1146 -26.25 -3.91 1.49
N THR A 1147 -26.61 -5.18 1.48
CA THR A 1147 -27.21 -5.85 0.33
C THR A 1147 -28.63 -6.28 0.70
N VAL A 1148 -29.57 -5.96 -0.17
CA VAL A 1148 -30.95 -6.44 -0.07
C VAL A 1148 -31.16 -7.44 -1.18
N SER A 1149 -31.61 -8.63 -0.83
CA SER A 1149 -32.07 -9.62 -1.80
C SER A 1149 -33.49 -10.05 -1.46
N PHE A 1150 -34.35 -10.01 -2.45
CA PHE A 1150 -35.69 -10.54 -2.42
C PHE A 1150 -35.82 -11.61 -3.49
N SER A 1151 -36.33 -12.79 -3.16
CA SER A 1151 -36.71 -13.79 -4.14
C SER A 1151 -38.13 -14.25 -3.89
N ARG A 1152 -38.84 -14.60 -4.97
CA ARG A 1152 -40.16 -15.21 -4.92
C ARG A 1152 -40.26 -16.30 -5.96
N THR A 1153 -40.55 -17.51 -5.53
CA THR A 1153 -40.60 -18.70 -6.39
C THR A 1153 -41.98 -19.33 -6.29
N PHE A 1154 -42.56 -19.67 -7.44
CA PHE A 1154 -43.81 -20.37 -7.58
C PHE A 1154 -43.54 -21.71 -8.25
N VAL A 1155 -43.99 -22.79 -7.64
CA VAL A 1155 -43.87 -24.14 -8.16
C VAL A 1155 -45.27 -24.72 -8.39
N GLN A 1156 -45.42 -25.47 -9.49
CA GLN A 1156 -46.64 -26.20 -9.77
C GLN A 1156 -46.94 -27.18 -8.63
N GLY A 1157 -48.11 -27.04 -8.00
CA GLY A 1157 -48.48 -27.76 -6.78
C GLY A 1157 -48.96 -26.86 -5.64
N GLY A 1158 -48.89 -25.53 -5.83
CA GLY A 1158 -49.35 -24.54 -4.84
C GLY A 1158 -48.28 -24.10 -3.85
N GLU A 1159 -47.05 -24.60 -4.00
CA GLU A 1159 -45.89 -24.16 -3.23
C GLU A 1159 -45.45 -22.78 -3.74
N ALA A 1160 -45.51 -21.78 -2.87
CA ALA A 1160 -45.03 -20.43 -3.14
C ALA A 1160 -44.05 -20.03 -2.04
N GLU A 1161 -42.82 -19.75 -2.44
CA GLU A 1161 -41.73 -19.33 -1.58
C GLU A 1161 -41.48 -17.84 -1.78
N TYR A 1162 -41.21 -17.14 -0.69
CA TYR A 1162 -40.66 -15.79 -0.74
C TYR A 1162 -39.57 -15.66 0.30
N TYR A 1163 -38.49 -14.98 -0.05
CA TYR A 1163 -37.35 -14.81 0.82
C TYR A 1163 -36.87 -13.37 0.70
N PHE A 1164 -36.77 -12.69 1.83
CA PHE A 1164 -36.20 -11.35 1.94
C PHE A 1164 -35.00 -11.44 2.87
N ARG A 1165 -33.86 -10.91 2.43
CA ARG A 1165 -32.64 -10.78 3.23
C ARG A 1165 -32.08 -9.37 3.09
N LEU A 1166 -31.73 -8.79 4.22
CA LEU A 1166 -30.98 -7.56 4.37
C LEU A 1166 -29.69 -7.93 5.13
N GLY A 1167 -28.56 -7.95 4.44
CA GLY A 1167 -27.26 -8.30 5.04
C GLY A 1167 -26.27 -7.16 4.95
N VAL A 1168 -25.33 -7.11 5.91
CA VAL A 1168 -24.14 -6.27 5.80
C VAL A 1168 -23.14 -6.95 4.88
N LYS A 1169 -22.56 -6.23 3.91
CA LYS A 1169 -21.69 -6.82 2.88
C LYS A 1169 -20.40 -7.42 3.45
N ASP A 1170 -19.71 -6.66 4.30
CA ASP A 1170 -18.41 -7.08 4.85
C ASP A 1170 -18.55 -7.94 6.12
N LEU A 1171 -19.72 -7.91 6.76
CA LEU A 1171 -20.09 -8.76 7.89
C LEU A 1171 -21.25 -9.65 7.48
N ARG A 1172 -20.95 -10.67 6.67
CA ARG A 1172 -21.98 -11.56 6.07
C ARG A 1172 -22.80 -12.34 7.08
N GLU A 1173 -22.26 -12.49 8.28
CA GLU A 1173 -22.92 -13.00 9.48
C GLU A 1173 -24.05 -12.06 9.94
N VAL A 1174 -23.89 -10.75 9.83
CA VAL A 1174 -24.90 -9.79 10.29
C VAL A 1174 -25.95 -9.59 9.21
N TYR A 1175 -27.06 -10.30 9.33
CA TYR A 1175 -28.19 -10.14 8.44
C TYR A 1175 -29.53 -10.26 9.17
N TYR A 1176 -30.55 -9.66 8.57
CA TYR A 1176 -31.95 -9.88 8.90
C TYR A 1176 -32.61 -10.55 7.72
N GLU A 1177 -33.34 -11.62 7.97
CA GLU A 1177 -34.10 -12.32 6.93
C GLU A 1177 -35.53 -12.59 7.35
N ARG A 1178 -36.40 -12.77 6.36
CA ARG A 1178 -37.80 -13.16 6.54
C ARG A 1178 -38.27 -13.89 5.30
N GLY A 1179 -38.84 -15.08 5.47
CA GLY A 1179 -39.34 -15.83 4.33
C GLY A 1179 -39.75 -17.27 4.59
N THR A 1180 -40.31 -17.85 3.54
CA THR A 1180 -40.67 -19.25 3.35
C THR A 1180 -39.63 -19.80 2.37
N ARG A 1181 -38.65 -20.60 2.82
CA ARG A 1181 -37.67 -21.24 1.94
C ARG A 1181 -37.57 -22.73 2.23
N THR A 1182 -37.46 -23.55 1.18
CA THR A 1182 -37.19 -24.99 1.34
C THR A 1182 -35.71 -25.23 1.61
N GLY A 1183 -34.76 -24.72 0.82
CA GLY A 1183 -33.31 -24.93 1.05
C GLY A 1183 -32.63 -23.95 2.05
N SER A 1184 -31.50 -24.37 2.64
CA SER A 1184 -30.62 -23.54 3.50
C SER A 1184 -29.62 -22.71 2.66
N LEU A 1185 -29.27 -21.48 3.11
CA LEU A 1185 -28.16 -20.67 2.56
C LEU A 1185 -26.86 -20.88 3.36
N GLY A 1186 -26.90 -21.69 4.41
CA GLY A 1186 -25.78 -21.99 5.30
C GLY A 1186 -24.82 -22.99 4.70
N GLY A 1187 -24.22 -22.66 3.56
CA GLY A 1187 -22.88 -23.14 3.23
C GLY A 1187 -21.90 -22.08 3.71
N ILE A 1188 -20.97 -22.45 4.59
CA ILE A 1188 -19.87 -21.55 4.97
C ILE A 1188 -18.97 -21.37 3.74
N GLN A 1189 -18.68 -20.12 3.39
CA GLN A 1189 -17.68 -19.77 2.39
C GLN A 1189 -16.27 -19.81 2.97
#